data_AF-D7C135-F1
#
_entry.id   AF-D7C135-F1
#
_cell.length_a   1.000
_cell.length_b   1.000
_cell.length_c   1.000
_cell.angle_alpha   90.00
_cell.angle_beta   90.00
_cell.angle_gamma   90.00
#
_symmetry.space_group_name_H-M   'P 1'
#
loop_
_entity.id
_entity.type
_entity.pdbx_description
1 polymer ?
#
loop_
_entity_poly.entity_id
_entity_poly.type
_entity_poly.pdbx_seq_one_letter_code
_entity_poly.pdbx_strand_id
1 'polypeptide(L)'
;MATDLYGIRILDVAPDELRVRFRVFVVYYDTESRTHAPLPDDPSFFFSLLWEAANRLPLTSLHPLRMVGVDKVLDGEWVAAHTHRYVRRIERTATRNHPVAEADWQRLNDFYYERDGRWKDEELLAQADYDVEVTDARWLGSLSPGHGWATASYPTTADQVLEADAPTVLDLRRPAVTLGPFGDEESDEGTPSDLAFSDDGRYLAVTSQACELVVFRTDDWSEQVRVPFSSLWGQDIQWVPGTHRITKRVRWGGGDTDDDAPTRAYDVDSGAEVDIPPQPREARSRTGRYRADGGFGRYRADGGYGGFTGFGGWVDVLCSSGASPRRLHLPRGKESVGSVSFTGDETRMFVAQGSDVHILDPETGRVLTTLAGIKSDATVRPDGAYLVAGGGKGPAEDEFDGDERIDLWRVSDGALLMRCRSGGDTLPAMAWSPDGSMLAVSVITGYQGYGGEFRIYRAGAPVEPPEETRLTLEELRRLAEDASSRDDALFLYDQLIEREEDPAAVGRAYRKKGDRLGQRQGGLRDAAEAYRRAIEAGGSTNAMHASSSLASVLYTLKDFDGAVEAARTAHRIAAARDLGQKKNRTSLAQFVMRLGDMLRTRGGDGDGEEARAAYQQALDLGVKNPAWATLGLGWTAHNLGEDETSETHLLRAVELAGSDLRTRGYAAMLLGHVAKGRRDLHGALKWYQMAFKADGIHRPLATGHLGELHYWLGDRDGARIWYERLLEATHEPELIAEGAFRLGEMAAEDGDRGRAGELLERAAATGSGEFAERARELLRGLSADQGR
;
A
#
# COMPACT_ATOMS: atom_id res chain seq x y z
N MET A 1 -0.99 -14.60 6.20
CA MET A 1 -1.07 -13.82 7.46
C MET A 1 0.34 -13.72 7.98
N ALA A 2 0.90 -12.53 8.08
CA ALA A 2 2.19 -12.34 8.74
C ALA A 2 2.00 -12.54 10.25
N THR A 3 2.92 -13.25 10.89
CA THR A 3 2.92 -13.46 12.34
C THR A 3 3.61 -12.28 13.00
N ASP A 4 2.99 -11.68 14.01
CA ASP A 4 3.63 -10.61 14.78
C ASP A 4 4.84 -11.14 15.54
N LEU A 5 5.97 -10.45 15.44
CA LEU A 5 7.23 -10.81 16.07
C LEU A 5 7.46 -10.02 17.37
N TYR A 6 7.00 -8.77 17.39
CA TYR A 6 7.22 -7.85 18.51
C TYR A 6 5.93 -7.14 18.93
N GLY A 7 5.83 -6.89 20.23
CA GLY A 7 4.94 -5.88 20.79
C GLY A 7 5.73 -4.61 21.11
N ILE A 8 5.09 -3.47 20.89
CA ILE A 8 5.66 -2.14 21.03
C ILE A 8 4.92 -1.40 22.13
N ARG A 9 5.65 -0.65 22.95
CA ARG A 9 5.08 0.28 23.91
C ARG A 9 5.82 1.61 23.89
N ILE A 10 5.10 2.71 23.76
CA ILE A 10 5.67 4.06 23.83
C ILE A 10 5.80 4.43 25.31
N LEU A 11 7.03 4.68 25.76
CA LEU A 11 7.31 5.06 27.14
C LEU A 11 7.30 6.58 27.33
N ASP A 12 7.86 7.32 26.37
CA ASP A 12 8.02 8.77 26.43
C ASP A 12 8.17 9.37 25.02
N VAL A 13 7.69 10.59 24.80
CA VAL A 13 7.81 11.33 23.53
C VAL A 13 8.21 12.77 23.84
N ALA A 14 9.36 13.20 23.31
CA ALA A 14 9.93 14.53 23.51
C ALA A 14 10.20 15.20 22.15
N PRO A 15 9.19 15.86 21.54
CA PRO A 15 9.33 16.49 20.22
C PRO A 15 10.41 17.56 20.14
N ASP A 16 10.61 18.33 21.20
CA ASP A 16 11.64 19.37 21.28
C ASP A 16 13.06 18.80 21.30
N GLU A 17 13.21 17.53 21.70
CA GLU A 17 14.47 16.78 21.70
C GLU A 17 14.61 15.89 20.46
N LEU A 18 13.63 15.90 19.54
CA LEU A 18 13.52 14.97 18.41
C LEU A 18 13.62 13.50 18.83
N ARG A 19 13.07 13.16 20.01
CA ARG A 19 13.31 11.86 20.63
C ARG A 19 12.01 11.17 21.05
N VAL A 20 11.98 9.86 20.86
CA VAL A 20 10.96 8.96 21.43
C VAL A 20 11.63 7.79 22.12
N ARG A 21 11.06 7.37 23.26
CA ARG A 21 11.48 6.15 23.95
C ARG A 21 10.47 5.03 23.70
N PHE A 22 10.92 4.00 23.00
CA PHE A 22 10.15 2.77 22.79
C PHE A 22 10.59 1.70 23.77
N ARG A 23 9.66 0.81 24.10
CA ARG A 23 9.93 -0.52 24.60
C ARG A 23 9.50 -1.52 23.54
N VAL A 24 10.41 -2.40 23.18
CA VAL A 24 10.18 -3.49 22.21
C VAL A 24 10.33 -4.79 22.97
N PHE A 25 9.33 -5.66 22.87
CA PHE A 25 9.33 -6.98 23.51
C PHE A 25 8.91 -8.05 22.52
N VAL A 26 9.51 -9.23 22.64
CA VAL A 26 9.27 -10.34 21.73
C VAL A 26 7.95 -11.02 22.09
N VAL A 27 7.08 -11.22 21.10
CA VAL A 27 5.75 -11.86 21.26
C VAL A 27 5.64 -13.20 20.53
N TYR A 28 6.70 -13.61 19.84
CA TYR A 28 6.83 -14.90 19.16
C TYR A 28 8.05 -15.67 19.69
N TYR A 29 7.80 -16.88 20.21
CA TYR A 29 8.81 -17.80 20.71
C TYR A 29 8.66 -19.15 20.02
N ASP A 30 9.78 -19.82 19.78
CA ASP A 30 9.80 -21.27 19.60
C ASP A 30 10.23 -21.86 20.95
N THR A 31 9.24 -22.26 21.75
CA THR A 31 9.51 -22.78 23.10
C THR A 31 10.13 -24.17 23.09
N GLU A 32 9.96 -24.94 22.01
CA GLU A 32 10.57 -26.26 21.81
C GLU A 32 12.07 -26.13 21.51
N SER A 33 12.41 -25.28 20.54
CA SER A 33 13.80 -24.98 20.17
C SER A 33 14.49 -24.01 21.13
N ARG A 34 13.73 -23.38 22.04
CA ARG A 34 14.19 -22.35 22.98
C ARG A 34 14.86 -21.18 22.28
N THR A 35 14.20 -20.70 21.23
CA THR A 35 14.63 -19.56 20.44
C THR A 35 13.51 -18.55 20.33
N HIS A 36 13.86 -17.32 19.98
CA HIS A 36 12.92 -16.23 19.78
C HIS A 36 13.53 -15.23 18.79
N ALA A 37 12.71 -14.35 18.22
CA ALA A 37 13.20 -13.30 17.33
C ALA A 37 14.21 -12.38 18.07
N PRO A 38 15.36 -12.02 17.47
CA PRO A 38 16.37 -11.20 18.14
C PRO A 38 15.82 -9.81 18.46
N LEU A 39 16.27 -9.20 19.56
CA LEU A 39 15.90 -7.80 19.84
C LEU A 39 16.50 -6.89 18.74
N PRO A 40 15.70 -5.97 18.16
CA PRO A 40 16.12 -5.21 16.99
C PRO A 40 17.23 -4.22 17.34
N ASP A 41 18.21 -4.08 16.44
CA ASP A 41 19.38 -3.20 16.59
C ASP A 41 19.62 -2.34 15.35
N ASP A 42 18.61 -2.22 14.49
CA ASP A 42 18.70 -1.51 13.23
C ASP A 42 17.69 -0.35 13.17
N PRO A 43 18.10 0.85 12.72
CA PRO A 43 17.21 2.01 12.56
C PRO A 43 15.98 1.75 11.68
N SER A 44 16.06 0.84 10.69
CA SER A 44 14.94 0.55 9.76
C SER A 44 13.71 0.06 10.49
N PHE A 45 13.90 -0.75 11.53
CA PHE A 45 12.82 -1.26 12.36
C PHE A 45 12.02 -0.10 12.97
N PHE A 46 12.72 0.91 13.51
CA PHE A 46 12.09 2.06 14.15
C PHE A 46 11.46 3.01 13.14
N PHE A 47 12.01 3.15 11.93
CA PHE A 47 11.32 3.83 10.84
C PHE A 47 9.97 3.16 10.53
N SER A 48 9.94 1.83 10.42
CA SER A 48 8.70 1.08 10.21
C SER A 48 7.70 1.31 11.37
N LEU A 49 8.17 1.39 12.62
CA LEU A 49 7.30 1.72 13.76
C LEU A 49 6.67 3.12 13.65
N LEU A 50 7.47 4.12 13.28
CA LEU A 50 6.97 5.49 13.08
C LEU A 50 5.93 5.53 11.95
N TRP A 51 6.19 4.82 10.85
CA TRP A 51 5.25 4.70 9.74
C TRP A 51 3.97 3.98 10.15
N GLU A 52 4.06 2.86 10.85
CA GLU A 52 2.90 2.11 11.35
C GLU A 52 2.05 2.97 12.28
N ALA A 53 2.68 3.64 13.25
CA ALA A 53 1.97 4.52 14.19
C ALA A 53 1.25 5.65 13.45
N ALA A 54 1.91 6.27 12.47
CA ALA A 54 1.29 7.28 11.62
C ALA A 54 0.08 6.74 10.83
N ASN A 55 0.12 5.48 10.38
CA ASN A 55 -0.92 4.85 9.57
C ASN A 55 -2.06 4.20 10.37
N ARG A 56 -1.90 4.00 11.68
CA ARG A 56 -2.92 3.44 12.57
C ARG A 56 -3.96 4.45 13.11
N LEU A 57 -3.69 5.75 13.00
CA LEU A 57 -4.64 6.78 13.43
C LEU A 57 -5.75 7.04 12.39
N PRO A 58 -6.96 7.49 12.77
CA PRO A 58 -7.91 8.06 11.82
C PRO A 58 -7.30 9.29 11.11
N LEU A 59 -7.60 9.49 9.83
CA LEU A 59 -7.14 10.66 9.06
C LEU A 59 -7.85 11.93 9.54
N THR A 60 -7.29 12.52 10.60
CA THR A 60 -7.64 13.87 11.05
C THR A 60 -6.61 14.91 10.59
N SER A 61 -5.44 14.44 10.15
CA SER A 61 -4.36 15.24 9.55
C SER A 61 -3.55 14.40 8.56
N LEU A 62 -2.95 15.05 7.56
CA LEU A 62 -2.02 14.40 6.63
C LEU A 62 -0.65 14.28 7.29
N HIS A 63 -0.45 13.23 8.10
CA HIS A 63 0.87 12.95 8.66
C HIS A 63 1.86 12.62 7.53
N PRO A 64 3.02 13.29 7.42
CA PRO A 64 3.86 13.15 6.22
C PRO A 64 4.43 11.75 6.02
N LEU A 65 4.60 10.93 7.06
CA LEU A 65 4.95 9.50 6.89
C LEU A 65 3.92 8.69 6.10
N ARG A 66 2.65 9.12 6.02
CA ARG A 66 1.65 8.46 5.17
C ARG A 66 1.90 8.62 3.67
N MET A 67 2.77 9.56 3.29
CA MET A 67 3.23 9.72 1.91
C MET A 67 4.12 8.55 1.47
N VAL A 68 4.73 7.86 2.43
CA VAL A 68 5.44 6.62 2.12
C VAL A 68 4.38 5.54 1.90
N GLY A 69 4.20 5.14 0.65
CA GLY A 69 3.27 4.07 0.29
C GLY A 69 3.65 2.74 0.94
N VAL A 70 2.66 1.88 1.17
CA VAL A 70 2.87 0.54 1.74
C VAL A 70 3.81 -0.31 0.88
N ASP A 71 3.79 -0.11 -0.44
CA ASP A 71 4.71 -0.73 -1.40
C ASP A 71 6.17 -0.44 -1.07
N LYS A 72 6.49 0.80 -0.69
CA LYS A 72 7.84 1.22 -0.30
C LYS A 72 8.27 0.66 1.05
N VAL A 73 7.35 0.57 2.01
CA VAL A 73 7.66 0.01 3.35
C VAL A 73 7.83 -1.50 3.31
N LEU A 74 7.16 -2.18 2.37
CA LEU A 74 7.34 -3.62 2.13
C LEU A 74 8.58 -3.93 1.30
N ASP A 75 9.13 -2.95 0.58
CA ASP A 75 10.43 -3.06 -0.10
C ASP A 75 11.56 -2.83 0.90
N GLY A 76 12.14 -3.93 1.40
CA GLY A 76 13.21 -3.88 2.39
C GLY A 76 14.46 -3.14 1.91
N GLU A 77 14.75 -3.13 0.61
CA GLU A 77 15.87 -2.36 0.06
C GLU A 77 15.57 -0.87 0.05
N TRP A 78 14.35 -0.49 -0.32
CA TRP A 78 13.90 0.90 -0.21
C TRP A 78 13.96 1.39 1.24
N VAL A 79 13.46 0.59 2.19
CA VAL A 79 13.51 0.91 3.61
C VAL A 79 14.95 1.11 4.07
N ALA A 80 15.84 0.16 3.76
CA ALA A 80 17.24 0.25 4.13
C ALA A 80 17.90 1.54 3.58
N ALA A 81 17.59 1.88 2.33
CA ALA A 81 18.11 3.05 1.64
C ALA A 81 17.62 4.39 2.20
N HIS A 82 16.41 4.45 2.73
CA HIS A 82 15.75 5.72 3.05
C HIS A 82 15.60 5.98 4.55
N THR A 83 15.88 5.00 5.40
CA THR A 83 15.72 5.11 6.86
C THR A 83 16.48 6.30 7.45
N HIS A 84 17.69 6.58 6.98
CA HIS A 84 18.53 7.69 7.47
C HIS A 84 17.85 9.07 7.33
N ARG A 85 16.83 9.20 6.47
CA ARG A 85 16.04 10.43 6.30
C ARG A 85 15.01 10.65 7.40
N TYR A 86 14.72 9.63 8.21
CA TYR A 86 13.68 9.64 9.23
C TYR A 86 14.22 9.37 10.64
N VAL A 87 15.13 8.40 10.76
CA VAL A 87 15.77 8.00 12.01
C VAL A 87 17.26 8.33 11.93
N ARG A 88 17.73 9.21 12.82
CA ARG A 88 19.13 9.63 12.88
C ARG A 88 19.99 8.64 13.66
N ARG A 89 19.50 8.19 14.81
CA ARG A 89 20.23 7.29 15.70
C ARG A 89 19.27 6.51 16.59
N ILE A 90 19.70 5.32 16.99
CA ILE A 90 19.05 4.53 18.04
C ILE A 90 20.04 4.21 19.15
N GLU A 91 19.56 4.13 20.38
CA GLU A 91 20.34 3.71 21.54
C GLU A 91 19.53 2.76 22.41
N ARG A 92 20.04 1.53 22.59
CA ARG A 92 19.45 0.58 23.52
C ARG A 92 19.85 0.95 24.95
N THR A 93 18.90 1.45 25.74
CA THR A 93 19.14 2.00 27.09
C THR A 93 18.94 0.98 28.20
N ALA A 94 18.12 -0.05 27.97
CA ALA A 94 17.89 -1.13 28.93
C ALA A 94 17.57 -2.45 28.21
N THR A 95 17.85 -3.56 28.86
CA THR A 95 17.48 -4.91 28.41
C THR A 95 16.99 -5.72 29.60
N ARG A 96 15.93 -6.52 29.39
CA ARG A 96 15.30 -7.36 30.42
C ARG A 96 14.95 -8.71 29.82
N ASN A 97 15.09 -9.76 30.63
CA ASN A 97 14.79 -11.14 30.25
C ASN A 97 15.50 -11.60 28.95
N HIS A 98 16.67 -11.05 28.65
CA HIS A 98 17.48 -11.41 27.49
C HIS A 98 18.95 -11.55 27.89
N PRO A 99 19.54 -12.76 27.82
CA PRO A 99 18.89 -14.01 27.40
C PRO A 99 17.78 -14.44 28.36
N VAL A 100 16.79 -15.19 27.86
CA VAL A 100 15.71 -15.78 28.68
C VAL A 100 16.33 -16.80 29.62
N ALA A 101 16.01 -16.73 30.92
CA ALA A 101 16.54 -17.67 31.89
C ALA A 101 15.97 -19.08 31.67
N GLU A 102 16.79 -20.10 31.91
CA GLU A 102 16.46 -21.51 31.64
C GLU A 102 15.13 -21.95 32.32
N ALA A 103 14.87 -21.45 33.53
CA ALA A 103 13.67 -21.77 34.29
C ALA A 103 12.40 -21.09 33.74
N ASP A 104 12.53 -20.00 32.99
CA ASP A 104 11.38 -19.21 32.51
C ASP A 104 10.82 -19.74 31.19
N TRP A 105 11.57 -20.54 30.42
CA TRP A 105 11.08 -21.15 29.17
C TRP A 105 9.78 -21.96 29.36
N GLN A 106 9.62 -22.64 30.49
CA GLN A 106 8.40 -23.42 30.80
C GLN A 106 7.17 -22.54 31.06
N ARG A 107 7.36 -21.23 31.28
CA ARG A 107 6.30 -20.26 31.57
C ARG A 107 5.89 -19.48 30.32
N LEU A 108 6.67 -19.56 29.25
CA LEU A 108 6.41 -18.87 28.00
C LEU A 108 5.42 -19.65 27.11
N ASN A 109 4.78 -18.92 26.20
CA ASN A 109 3.94 -19.49 25.15
C ASN A 109 4.54 -19.12 23.79
N ASP A 110 4.27 -19.92 22.76
CA ASP A 110 4.78 -19.65 21.41
C ASP A 110 4.27 -18.31 20.85
N PHE A 111 3.04 -17.91 21.21
CA PHE A 111 2.38 -16.71 20.69
C PHE A 111 1.74 -15.88 21.81
N TYR A 112 1.98 -14.56 21.76
CA TYR A 112 1.31 -13.57 22.60
C TYR A 112 0.54 -12.58 21.72
N TYR A 113 -0.79 -12.62 21.80
CA TYR A 113 -1.65 -11.76 20.99
C TYR A 113 -1.98 -10.44 21.68
N GLU A 114 -1.94 -9.36 20.92
CA GLU A 114 -2.37 -8.04 21.37
C GLU A 114 -3.88 -8.02 21.66
N ARG A 115 -4.25 -7.42 22.80
CA ARG A 115 -5.63 -7.04 23.14
C ARG A 115 -5.64 -5.61 23.65
N ASP A 116 -6.11 -4.67 22.82
CA ASP A 116 -6.19 -3.24 23.13
C ASP A 116 -4.85 -2.64 23.62
N GLY A 117 -3.75 -2.91 22.89
CA GLY A 117 -2.41 -2.44 23.25
C GLY A 117 -1.83 -3.08 24.52
N ARG A 118 -2.33 -4.25 24.91
CA ARG A 118 -1.87 -5.03 26.07
C ARG A 118 -1.59 -6.48 25.70
N TRP A 119 -0.66 -7.07 26.43
CA TRP A 119 -0.26 -8.46 26.30
C TRP A 119 -0.32 -9.14 27.67
N LYS A 120 -0.48 -10.46 27.64
CA LYS A 120 -0.43 -11.28 28.85
C LYS A 120 1.04 -11.43 29.28
N ASP A 121 1.31 -11.26 30.57
CA ASP A 121 2.62 -11.49 31.20
C ASP A 121 3.78 -10.73 30.51
N GLU A 122 3.54 -9.49 30.04
CA GLU A 122 4.49 -8.64 29.30
C GLU A 122 5.84 -8.48 30.02
N GLU A 123 5.82 -8.43 31.34
CA GLU A 123 7.00 -8.32 32.20
C GLU A 123 7.91 -9.56 32.17
N LEU A 124 7.42 -10.72 31.71
CA LEU A 124 8.21 -11.95 31.55
C LEU A 124 8.91 -12.04 30.19
N LEU A 125 8.48 -11.23 29.21
CA LEU A 125 8.97 -11.31 27.83
C LEU A 125 10.36 -10.69 27.70
N ALA A 126 11.18 -11.24 26.81
CA ALA A 126 12.45 -10.67 26.39
C ALA A 126 12.20 -9.29 25.77
N GLN A 127 12.84 -8.26 26.30
CA GLN A 127 12.52 -6.88 25.93
C GLN A 127 13.66 -5.90 26.15
N ALA A 128 13.64 -4.81 25.39
CA ALA A 128 14.58 -3.70 25.53
C ALA A 128 13.90 -2.34 25.37
N ASP A 129 14.48 -1.34 26.02
CA ASP A 129 14.07 0.06 25.88
C ASP A 129 15.06 0.78 24.96
N TYR A 130 14.54 1.61 24.06
CA TYR A 130 15.30 2.28 23.01
C TYR A 130 14.99 3.77 23.01
N ASP A 131 16.03 4.60 23.06
CA ASP A 131 15.93 6.00 22.68
C ASP A 131 16.19 6.11 21.18
N VAL A 132 15.19 6.64 20.46
CA VAL A 132 15.24 6.85 19.02
C VAL A 132 15.22 8.34 18.75
N GLU A 133 16.30 8.83 18.14
CA GLU A 133 16.42 10.20 17.68
C GLU A 133 15.99 10.28 16.20
N VAL A 134 15.01 11.13 15.91
CA VAL A 134 14.46 11.33 14.58
C VAL A 134 15.03 12.57 13.91
N THR A 135 14.90 12.67 12.59
CA THR A 135 15.42 13.83 11.82
C THR A 135 14.52 15.07 11.90
N ASP A 136 13.23 14.90 12.21
CA ASP A 136 12.22 15.97 12.25
C ASP A 136 11.14 15.67 13.29
N ALA A 137 10.74 16.68 14.06
CA ALA A 137 9.74 16.56 15.13
C ALA A 137 8.38 16.06 14.62
N ARG A 138 8.05 16.33 13.34
CA ARG A 138 6.81 15.89 12.70
C ARG A 138 6.68 14.36 12.68
N TRP A 139 7.78 13.61 12.70
CA TRP A 139 7.74 12.14 12.74
C TRP A 139 7.18 11.57 14.05
N LEU A 140 7.12 12.38 15.10
CA LEU A 140 6.63 12.00 16.42
C LEU A 140 5.16 12.36 16.63
N GLY A 141 4.52 13.06 15.67
CA GLY A 141 3.19 13.64 15.85
C GLY A 141 2.05 12.63 16.05
N SER A 142 2.26 11.37 15.67
CA SER A 142 1.31 10.26 15.87
C SER A 142 1.51 9.51 17.20
N LEU A 143 2.58 9.80 17.94
CA LEU A 143 3.00 9.02 19.09
C LEU A 143 2.40 9.57 20.39
N SER A 144 2.04 8.69 21.32
CA SER A 144 1.53 9.06 22.63
C SER A 144 1.99 8.07 23.69
N PRO A 145 2.56 8.53 24.83
CA PRO A 145 2.98 7.64 25.90
C PRO A 145 1.87 6.70 26.37
N GLY A 146 2.22 5.44 26.63
CA GLY A 146 1.32 4.37 27.04
C GLY A 146 0.65 3.61 25.89
N HIS A 147 0.62 4.17 24.68
CA HIS A 147 0.12 3.46 23.50
C HIS A 147 1.05 2.30 23.13
N GLY A 148 0.48 1.21 22.63
CA GLY A 148 1.25 0.06 22.17
C GLY A 148 0.51 -0.73 21.10
N TRP A 149 1.27 -1.46 20.29
CA TRP A 149 0.72 -2.32 19.24
C TRP A 149 1.66 -3.49 18.89
N ALA A 150 1.13 -4.53 18.23
CA ALA A 150 1.89 -5.65 17.69
C ALA A 150 2.32 -5.39 16.24
N THR A 151 3.52 -5.86 15.89
CA THR A 151 4.13 -5.67 14.57
C THR A 151 4.82 -6.94 14.08
N ALA A 152 4.72 -7.16 12.77
CA ALA A 152 5.48 -8.15 12.01
C ALA A 152 6.72 -7.54 11.32
N SER A 153 7.02 -6.25 11.56
CA SER A 153 8.20 -5.58 11.01
C SER A 153 9.49 -6.20 11.55
N TYR A 154 10.54 -6.17 10.72
CA TYR A 154 11.86 -6.71 11.04
C TYR A 154 12.97 -5.79 10.49
N PRO A 155 14.18 -5.81 11.08
CA PRO A 155 15.35 -5.09 10.58
C PRO A 155 15.70 -5.40 9.11
N THR A 156 16.02 -4.39 8.29
CA THR A 156 16.44 -4.55 6.89
C THR A 156 17.89 -4.11 6.60
N THR A 157 18.69 -3.82 7.62
CA THR A 157 20.07 -3.30 7.51
C THR A 157 20.11 -1.89 6.91
N ALA A 158 19.64 -0.91 7.66
CA ALA A 158 19.58 0.48 7.21
C ALA A 158 20.96 1.06 6.88
N ASP A 159 21.01 1.87 5.83
CA ASP A 159 22.22 2.59 5.46
C ASP A 159 22.59 3.58 6.58
N GLN A 160 23.83 3.53 7.05
CA GLN A 160 24.38 4.36 8.14
C GLN A 160 25.18 5.55 7.62
N VAL A 161 24.68 6.22 6.58
CA VAL A 161 25.31 7.41 6.03
C VAL A 161 25.10 8.58 7.00
N LEU A 162 26.18 9.04 7.65
CA LEU A 162 26.11 10.21 8.52
C LEU A 162 25.95 11.48 7.69
N GLU A 163 25.35 12.51 8.28
CA GLU A 163 25.16 13.83 7.64
C GLU A 163 26.49 14.44 7.14
N ALA A 164 27.59 14.19 7.86
CA ALA A 164 28.94 14.62 7.47
C ALA A 164 29.49 13.87 6.24
N ASP A 165 29.03 12.64 6.00
CA ASP A 165 29.51 11.77 4.93
C ASP A 165 28.74 11.99 3.61
N ALA A 166 27.49 12.47 3.72
CA ALA A 166 26.50 12.62 2.65
C ALA A 166 27.00 13.23 1.33
N PRO A 167 27.75 14.36 1.30
CA PRO A 167 28.19 14.94 0.02
C PRO A 167 29.30 14.15 -0.68
N THR A 168 29.88 13.13 -0.02
CA THR A 168 31.04 12.38 -0.54
C THR A 168 30.84 10.87 -0.63
N VAL A 169 29.76 10.34 -0.06
CA VAL A 169 29.45 8.91 -0.08
C VAL A 169 28.74 8.56 -1.38
N LEU A 170 29.21 7.48 -2.03
CA LEU A 170 28.59 6.94 -3.24
C LEU A 170 27.17 6.46 -2.96
N ASP A 171 26.26 6.72 -3.89
CA ASP A 171 24.99 6.00 -3.96
C ASP A 171 25.21 4.71 -4.76
N LEU A 172 25.47 3.60 -4.08
CA LEU A 172 25.69 2.29 -4.71
C LEU A 172 24.39 1.61 -5.18
N ARG A 173 23.21 2.19 -4.89
CA ARG A 173 21.91 1.62 -5.28
C ARG A 173 21.48 2.10 -6.67
N ARG A 174 22.05 3.22 -7.13
CA ARG A 174 21.71 3.81 -8.43
C ARG A 174 22.96 4.13 -9.24
N PRO A 175 23.25 3.37 -10.31
CA PRO A 175 24.33 3.74 -11.21
C PRO A 175 24.00 5.08 -11.88
N ALA A 176 24.99 5.96 -11.92
CA ALA A 176 24.94 7.21 -12.68
C ALA A 176 25.00 6.94 -14.19
N VAL A 177 25.75 5.92 -14.60
CA VAL A 177 25.92 5.48 -15.98
C VAL A 177 26.07 3.96 -16.03
N THR A 178 25.52 3.35 -17.08
CA THR A 178 25.64 1.92 -17.38
C THR A 178 26.19 1.74 -18.79
N LEU A 179 27.23 0.94 -18.95
CA LEU A 179 27.96 0.71 -20.20
C LEU A 179 27.95 -0.78 -20.56
N GLY A 180 27.41 -1.14 -21.74
CA GLY A 180 27.40 -2.52 -22.26
C GLY A 180 28.22 -2.67 -23.55
N PRO A 181 29.56 -2.58 -23.51
CA PRO A 181 30.40 -2.50 -24.71
C PRO A 181 30.48 -3.76 -25.57
N PHE A 182 30.14 -4.93 -25.02
CA PHE A 182 30.49 -6.23 -25.61
C PHE A 182 29.31 -7.02 -26.19
N GLY A 183 28.06 -6.62 -25.90
CA GLY A 183 26.83 -6.98 -26.64
C GLY A 183 26.42 -8.47 -26.75
N ASP A 184 27.32 -9.42 -26.54
CA ASP A 184 27.05 -10.86 -26.59
C ASP A 184 26.68 -11.39 -25.19
N GLU A 185 25.46 -11.91 -25.09
CA GLU A 185 24.91 -12.53 -23.89
C GLU A 185 24.80 -14.06 -24.03
N GLU A 186 25.11 -14.62 -25.20
CA GLU A 186 24.98 -16.05 -25.49
C GLU A 186 26.28 -16.82 -25.23
N SER A 187 27.42 -16.13 -25.09
CA SER A 187 28.73 -16.73 -24.80
C SER A 187 29.52 -15.98 -23.74
N ASP A 188 30.55 -16.63 -23.19
CA ASP A 188 31.46 -16.01 -22.24
C ASP A 188 32.29 -14.88 -22.87
N GLU A 189 32.48 -14.88 -24.19
CA GLU A 189 33.35 -13.93 -24.92
C GLU A 189 33.01 -12.47 -24.63
N GLY A 190 31.72 -12.13 -24.60
CA GLY A 190 31.22 -10.77 -24.32
C GLY A 190 31.12 -10.41 -22.84
N THR A 191 31.46 -11.32 -21.94
CA THR A 191 31.27 -11.12 -20.49
C THR A 191 32.29 -10.14 -19.94
N PRO A 192 31.89 -9.11 -19.16
CA PRO A 192 32.82 -8.20 -18.48
C PRO A 192 33.90 -8.93 -17.67
N SER A 193 35.15 -8.48 -17.77
CA SER A 193 36.30 -9.08 -17.07
C SER A 193 37.00 -8.08 -16.15
N ASP A 194 37.82 -7.17 -16.68
CA ASP A 194 38.59 -6.22 -15.87
C ASP A 194 38.31 -4.78 -16.26
N LEU A 195 38.61 -3.84 -15.35
CA LEU A 195 38.45 -2.41 -15.57
C LEU A 195 39.52 -1.60 -14.83
N ALA A 196 39.91 -0.46 -15.39
CA ALA A 196 40.87 0.44 -14.75
C ALA A 196 40.76 1.89 -15.25
N PHE A 197 40.76 2.86 -14.34
CA PHE A 197 40.89 4.28 -14.68
C PHE A 197 42.34 4.67 -14.98
N SER A 198 42.56 5.59 -15.92
CA SER A 198 43.85 6.24 -16.12
C SER A 198 44.23 7.10 -14.91
N ASP A 199 45.53 7.32 -14.66
CA ASP A 199 45.98 8.05 -13.45
C ASP A 199 45.52 9.52 -13.39
N ASP A 200 45.18 10.11 -14.53
CA ASP A 200 44.60 11.46 -14.64
C ASP A 200 43.06 11.47 -14.63
N GLY A 201 42.43 10.29 -14.59
CA GLY A 201 40.99 10.10 -14.57
C GLY A 201 40.29 10.37 -15.89
N ARG A 202 41.01 10.63 -16.99
CA ARG A 202 40.44 10.96 -18.30
C ARG A 202 39.81 9.77 -19.01
N TYR A 203 40.32 8.57 -18.77
CA TYR A 203 39.90 7.36 -19.45
C TYR A 203 39.52 6.25 -18.47
N LEU A 204 38.52 5.44 -18.86
CA LEU A 204 38.21 4.15 -18.25
C LEU A 204 38.44 3.07 -19.30
N ALA A 205 39.38 2.17 -19.05
CA ALA A 205 39.61 0.98 -19.86
C ALA A 205 38.81 -0.19 -19.27
N VAL A 206 38.19 -0.99 -20.14
CA VAL A 206 37.42 -2.19 -19.76
C VAL A 206 37.71 -3.33 -20.72
N THR A 207 37.63 -4.57 -20.23
CA THR A 207 37.83 -5.78 -21.05
C THR A 207 36.71 -6.79 -20.92
N SER A 208 36.55 -7.62 -21.95
CA SER A 208 35.71 -8.82 -21.92
C SER A 208 36.53 -10.08 -21.58
N GLN A 209 35.89 -11.23 -21.34
CA GLN A 209 36.62 -12.49 -21.15
C GLN A 209 37.36 -12.94 -22.41
N ALA A 210 36.85 -12.61 -23.61
CA ALA A 210 37.58 -12.75 -24.87
C ALA A 210 38.69 -11.70 -25.05
N CYS A 211 39.04 -10.94 -24.00
CA CYS A 211 40.14 -9.98 -24.00
C CYS A 211 39.99 -8.89 -25.08
N GLU A 212 38.76 -8.57 -25.49
CA GLU A 212 38.49 -7.35 -26.24
C GLU A 212 38.65 -6.15 -25.29
N LEU A 213 39.36 -5.11 -25.73
CA LEU A 213 39.60 -3.89 -24.95
C LEU A 213 38.77 -2.74 -25.50
N VAL A 214 38.04 -2.05 -24.63
CA VAL A 214 37.34 -0.80 -24.94
C VAL A 214 37.79 0.28 -23.95
N VAL A 215 38.07 1.47 -24.46
CA VAL A 215 38.44 2.63 -23.65
C VAL A 215 37.41 3.72 -23.83
N PHE A 216 36.81 4.17 -22.73
CA PHE A 216 35.85 5.26 -22.69
C PHE A 216 36.48 6.54 -22.16
N ARG A 217 36.01 7.68 -22.65
CA ARG A 217 36.27 8.98 -22.00
C ARG A 217 35.35 9.15 -20.80
N THR A 218 35.85 9.68 -19.69
CA THR A 218 35.06 9.78 -18.44
C THR A 218 34.17 11.03 -18.37
N ASP A 219 34.40 12.01 -19.27
CA ASP A 219 33.63 13.25 -19.33
C ASP A 219 32.26 13.07 -19.98
N ASP A 220 32.17 12.27 -21.05
CA ASP A 220 30.94 12.01 -21.79
C ASP A 220 30.62 10.53 -22.02
N TRP A 221 31.48 9.61 -21.57
CA TRP A 221 31.34 8.16 -21.76
C TRP A 221 31.33 7.70 -23.23
N SER A 222 31.87 8.51 -24.13
CA SER A 222 32.09 8.11 -25.52
C SER A 222 33.24 7.11 -25.65
N GLU A 223 33.09 6.15 -26.56
CA GLU A 223 34.13 5.18 -26.89
C GLU A 223 35.27 5.89 -27.64
N GLN A 224 36.47 5.86 -27.05
CA GLN A 224 37.70 6.43 -27.61
C GLN A 224 38.45 5.43 -28.47
N VAL A 225 38.58 4.19 -27.97
CA VAL A 225 39.34 3.11 -28.60
C VAL A 225 38.60 1.80 -28.39
N ARG A 226 38.62 0.95 -29.43
CA ARG A 226 38.28 -0.47 -29.34
C ARG A 226 39.35 -1.29 -30.03
N VAL A 227 39.87 -2.28 -29.32
CA VAL A 227 40.87 -3.22 -29.82
C VAL A 227 40.27 -4.62 -29.73
N PRO A 228 39.99 -5.28 -30.88
CA PRO A 228 39.54 -6.67 -30.92
C PRO A 228 40.56 -7.61 -30.28
N PHE A 229 40.17 -8.88 -30.06
CA PHE A 229 41.04 -9.94 -29.54
C PHE A 229 42.47 -9.85 -30.10
N SER A 230 43.43 -9.67 -29.20
CA SER A 230 44.87 -9.68 -29.49
C SER A 230 45.58 -10.43 -28.38
N SER A 231 46.62 -11.19 -28.70
CA SER A 231 47.44 -11.91 -27.72
C SER A 231 48.20 -11.00 -26.74
N LEU A 232 48.11 -9.68 -26.92
CA LEU A 232 48.73 -8.65 -26.08
C LEU A 232 47.85 -8.19 -24.91
N TRP A 233 46.53 -8.29 -25.03
CA TRP A 233 45.58 -8.00 -23.95
C TRP A 233 45.13 -9.34 -23.42
N GLY A 234 45.37 -9.59 -22.14
CA GLY A 234 44.68 -10.66 -21.44
C GLY A 234 43.65 -10.07 -20.50
N GLN A 235 42.98 -10.94 -19.77
CA GLN A 235 42.36 -10.56 -18.50
C GLN A 235 43.45 -9.94 -17.60
N ASP A 236 43.07 -8.97 -16.76
CA ASP A 236 43.97 -8.20 -15.90
C ASP A 236 44.73 -7.06 -16.63
N ILE A 237 44.12 -5.90 -16.84
CA ILE A 237 44.72 -4.70 -17.45
C ILE A 237 45.30 -3.74 -16.41
N GLN A 238 46.28 -2.93 -16.81
CA GLN A 238 46.89 -1.87 -16.00
C GLN A 238 47.35 -0.70 -16.88
N TRP A 239 47.12 0.54 -16.42
CA TRP A 239 47.72 1.73 -17.03
C TRP A 239 49.17 1.88 -16.59
N VAL A 240 50.07 2.20 -17.52
CA VAL A 240 51.46 2.55 -17.21
C VAL A 240 51.51 3.89 -16.48
N PRO A 241 52.18 4.00 -15.31
CA PRO A 241 52.15 5.18 -14.45
C PRO A 241 52.40 6.50 -15.19
N GLY A 242 51.47 7.44 -15.04
CA GLY A 242 51.56 8.80 -15.61
C GLY A 242 51.44 8.88 -17.13
N THR A 243 50.93 7.83 -17.79
CA THR A 243 50.76 7.79 -19.25
C THR A 243 49.39 7.22 -19.64
N HIS A 244 48.99 7.40 -20.91
CA HIS A 244 47.79 6.77 -21.48
C HIS A 244 48.10 5.47 -22.22
N ARG A 245 49.01 4.68 -21.66
CA ARG A 245 49.42 3.39 -22.23
C ARG A 245 48.86 2.27 -21.36
N ILE A 246 48.11 1.37 -21.96
CA ILE A 246 47.53 0.21 -21.28
C ILE A 246 48.45 -0.97 -21.54
N THR A 247 48.68 -1.80 -20.53
CA THR A 247 49.38 -3.09 -20.62
C THR A 247 48.63 -4.15 -19.81
N LYS A 248 49.03 -5.41 -19.91
CA LYS A 248 48.47 -6.52 -19.13
C LYS A 248 49.25 -6.70 -17.82
N ARG A 249 48.58 -7.04 -16.73
CA ARG A 249 49.17 -7.57 -15.49
C ARG A 249 49.74 -8.97 -15.79
N VAL A 250 51.00 -9.21 -15.42
CA VAL A 250 51.66 -10.50 -15.66
C VAL A 250 51.18 -11.49 -14.58
N ARG A 251 50.23 -12.38 -14.93
CA ARG A 251 49.70 -13.41 -14.02
C ARG A 251 50.47 -14.73 -14.10
N TRP A 252 50.50 -15.42 -12.96
CA TRP A 252 51.14 -16.71 -12.70
C TRP A 252 50.90 -17.80 -13.78
N GLY A 253 51.99 -18.49 -14.18
CA GLY A 253 51.94 -19.82 -14.81
C GLY A 253 52.38 -19.89 -16.27
N GLY A 254 53.69 -19.98 -16.53
CA GLY A 254 54.19 -20.49 -17.82
C GLY A 254 55.54 -19.94 -18.31
N GLY A 255 56.61 -20.18 -17.55
CA GLY A 255 58.00 -20.04 -18.01
C GLY A 255 58.68 -18.74 -17.59
N ASP A 256 59.86 -18.87 -16.95
CA ASP A 256 60.91 -17.85 -16.74
C ASP A 256 60.55 -16.46 -17.33
N THR A 257 59.76 -15.66 -16.60
CA THR A 257 59.58 -14.26 -16.98
C THR A 257 60.74 -13.49 -16.42
N ASP A 258 61.62 -13.09 -17.31
CA ASP A 258 62.61 -12.04 -17.09
C ASP A 258 61.83 -10.77 -16.70
N ASP A 259 61.77 -10.45 -15.40
CA ASP A 259 61.19 -9.20 -14.86
C ASP A 259 61.82 -7.96 -15.53
N ASP A 260 62.93 -8.14 -16.26
CA ASP A 260 63.68 -7.13 -17.00
C ASP A 260 63.32 -7.05 -18.50
N ALA A 261 62.44 -7.91 -19.03
CA ALA A 261 62.03 -7.88 -20.44
C ALA A 261 61.01 -6.75 -20.73
N PRO A 262 61.18 -5.97 -21.81
CA PRO A 262 60.24 -4.91 -22.18
C PRO A 262 58.84 -5.47 -22.38
N THR A 263 57.84 -4.78 -21.84
CA THR A 263 56.43 -5.16 -21.93
C THR A 263 55.81 -4.45 -23.15
N ARG A 264 54.83 -5.07 -23.79
CA ARG A 264 54.03 -4.40 -24.85
C ARG A 264 52.86 -3.64 -24.24
N ALA A 265 52.54 -2.50 -24.82
CA ALA A 265 51.44 -1.64 -24.40
C ALA A 265 50.72 -1.02 -25.60
N TYR A 266 49.49 -0.55 -25.40
CA TYR A 266 48.68 0.15 -26.39
C TYR A 266 48.56 1.58 -25.94
N ASP A 267 49.04 2.48 -26.78
CA ASP A 267 49.01 3.91 -26.53
C ASP A 267 47.69 4.46 -27.07
N VAL A 268 46.78 4.80 -26.14
CA VAL A 268 45.40 5.22 -26.43
C VAL A 268 45.36 6.52 -27.22
N ASP A 269 46.31 7.42 -27.01
CA ASP A 269 46.35 8.71 -27.71
C ASP A 269 46.80 8.54 -29.17
N SER A 270 47.75 7.64 -29.42
CA SER A 270 48.25 7.37 -30.79
C SER A 270 47.47 6.29 -31.56
N GLY A 271 46.70 5.44 -30.85
CA GLY A 271 45.99 4.31 -31.45
C GLY A 271 46.90 3.18 -31.93
N ALA A 272 48.09 3.03 -31.33
CA ALA A 272 49.12 2.09 -31.79
C ALA A 272 49.76 1.31 -30.63
N GLU A 273 50.28 0.14 -30.96
CA GLU A 273 51.08 -0.68 -30.05
C GLU A 273 52.52 -0.14 -29.93
N VAL A 274 53.04 -0.17 -28.71
CA VAL A 274 54.38 0.35 -28.36
C VAL A 274 55.07 -0.58 -27.36
N ASP A 275 56.40 -0.63 -27.40
CA ASP A 275 57.19 -1.27 -26.35
C ASP A 275 57.44 -0.28 -25.19
N ILE A 276 57.32 -0.76 -23.96
CA ILE A 276 57.54 0.00 -22.73
C ILE A 276 58.54 -0.71 -21.81
N PRO A 277 59.14 0.00 -20.84
CA PRO A 277 59.93 -0.63 -19.80
C PRO A 277 59.11 -1.70 -19.04
N PRO A 278 59.77 -2.73 -18.49
CA PRO A 278 59.09 -3.82 -17.79
C PRO A 278 58.13 -3.30 -16.71
N GLN A 279 56.93 -3.87 -16.67
CA GLN A 279 55.90 -3.57 -15.66
C GLN A 279 55.67 -4.81 -14.78
N PRO A 280 56.59 -5.13 -13.84
CA PRO A 280 56.44 -6.33 -13.03
C PRO A 280 55.28 -6.17 -12.02
N ARG A 281 54.78 -7.31 -11.56
CA ARG A 281 53.76 -7.47 -10.51
C ARG A 281 52.33 -7.07 -10.85
N GLU A 282 51.38 -7.59 -10.08
CA GLU A 282 49.94 -7.48 -10.28
C GLU A 282 49.38 -6.10 -9.91
N ALA A 283 49.62 -5.63 -8.68
CA ALA A 283 49.12 -4.34 -8.20
C ALA A 283 50.20 -3.25 -8.22
N ARG A 284 49.80 -1.98 -8.41
CA ARG A 284 50.70 -0.82 -8.34
C ARG A 284 50.11 0.35 -7.57
N SER A 285 50.98 1.16 -7.01
CA SER A 285 50.61 2.50 -6.52
C SER A 285 50.47 3.49 -7.69
N ARG A 286 49.89 4.67 -7.42
CA ARG A 286 49.58 5.70 -8.43
C ARG A 286 50.79 6.12 -9.26
N THR A 287 51.95 6.29 -8.63
CA THR A 287 53.21 6.66 -9.32
C THR A 287 54.02 5.45 -9.79
N GLY A 288 53.59 4.24 -9.45
CA GLY A 288 54.36 3.02 -9.66
C GLY A 288 55.52 2.84 -8.68
N ARG A 289 55.66 3.72 -7.67
CA ARG A 289 56.68 3.64 -6.61
C ARG A 289 56.66 2.29 -5.90
N TYR A 290 55.46 1.84 -5.56
CA TYR A 290 55.20 0.54 -4.96
C TYR A 290 54.48 -0.37 -5.94
N ARG A 291 54.89 -1.63 -5.96
CA ARG A 291 54.23 -2.70 -6.74
C ARG A 291 54.09 -3.94 -5.87
N ALA A 292 52.99 -4.66 -5.98
CA ALA A 292 52.71 -5.78 -5.09
C ALA A 292 52.14 -6.99 -5.84
N ASP A 293 52.55 -8.19 -5.41
CA ASP A 293 51.93 -9.46 -5.80
C ASP A 293 51.34 -10.14 -4.58
N GLY A 294 50.10 -10.57 -4.69
CA GLY A 294 49.48 -11.48 -3.74
C GLY A 294 49.57 -12.92 -4.22
N GLY A 295 49.59 -13.87 -3.31
CA GLY A 295 49.54 -15.28 -3.69
C GLY A 295 49.12 -16.20 -2.56
N PHE A 296 48.76 -17.42 -2.92
CA PHE A 296 48.42 -18.49 -1.99
C PHE A 296 49.21 -19.74 -2.34
N GLY A 297 49.97 -20.28 -1.38
CA GLY A 297 50.72 -21.50 -1.65
C GLY A 297 51.84 -21.79 -0.66
N ARG A 298 52.78 -22.64 -1.09
CA ARG A 298 53.96 -22.98 -0.29
C ARG A 298 54.91 -21.80 -0.25
N TYR A 299 55.26 -21.34 0.95
CA TYR A 299 56.17 -20.22 1.15
C TYR A 299 57.45 -20.67 1.88
N ARG A 300 58.50 -19.83 1.79
CA ARG A 300 59.80 -20.02 2.46
C ARG A 300 59.96 -19.04 3.61
N ALA A 301 60.68 -19.44 4.65
CA ALA A 301 60.85 -18.64 5.86
C ALA A 301 61.68 -17.37 5.64
N ASP A 302 62.61 -17.38 4.68
CA ASP A 302 63.69 -16.39 4.49
C ASP A 302 63.60 -15.56 3.20
N GLY A 303 62.61 -15.80 2.34
CA GLY A 303 62.44 -15.07 1.08
C GLY A 303 63.47 -15.40 -0.02
N GLY A 304 64.26 -16.49 0.12
CA GLY A 304 65.34 -16.86 -0.81
C GLY A 304 65.08 -18.09 -1.72
N TYR A 305 66.05 -18.40 -2.60
CA TYR A 305 66.06 -19.60 -3.46
C TYR A 305 66.56 -20.86 -2.69
N GLY A 306 65.66 -21.60 -2.03
CA GLY A 306 65.85 -23.00 -1.57
C GLY A 306 64.99 -23.43 -0.36
N GLY A 307 64.31 -24.60 -0.42
CA GLY A 307 63.53 -25.27 0.68
C GLY A 307 62.21 -24.63 1.16
N PHE A 308 61.06 -25.34 1.12
CA PHE A 308 59.73 -24.82 1.56
C PHE A 308 59.48 -25.07 3.07
N THR A 309 58.83 -24.14 3.78
CA THR A 309 58.62 -24.22 5.25
C THR A 309 57.17 -24.07 5.74
N GLY A 310 56.19 -23.79 4.87
CA GLY A 310 54.77 -23.66 5.25
C GLY A 310 53.83 -23.44 4.07
N PHE A 311 52.51 -23.36 4.32
CA PHE A 311 51.45 -23.16 3.32
C PHE A 311 50.49 -22.06 3.80
N GLY A 312 50.19 -21.05 2.97
CA GLY A 312 49.33 -19.91 3.33
C GLY A 312 49.40 -18.75 2.32
N GLY A 313 48.64 -17.68 2.60
CA GLY A 313 48.64 -16.45 1.81
C GLY A 313 49.85 -15.56 2.12
N TRP A 314 50.40 -14.94 1.09
CA TRP A 314 51.55 -14.04 1.17
C TRP A 314 51.35 -12.84 0.23
N VAL A 315 52.01 -11.73 0.56
CA VAL A 315 52.12 -10.56 -0.32
C VAL A 315 53.57 -10.11 -0.35
N ASP A 316 54.10 -9.92 -1.56
CA ASP A 316 55.42 -9.36 -1.81
C ASP A 316 55.29 -7.95 -2.38
N VAL A 317 55.96 -6.98 -1.76
CA VAL A 317 55.98 -5.60 -2.24
C VAL A 317 57.37 -5.23 -2.75
N LEU A 318 57.44 -4.59 -3.91
CA LEU A 318 58.64 -3.98 -4.47
C LEU A 318 58.58 -2.46 -4.26
N CYS A 319 59.55 -1.92 -3.52
CA CYS A 319 59.77 -0.48 -3.40
C CYS A 319 60.88 -0.05 -4.36
N SER A 320 60.63 1.01 -5.13
CA SER A 320 61.60 1.64 -6.06
C SER A 320 62.19 2.93 -5.48
N SER A 321 62.72 2.90 -4.24
CA SER A 321 63.41 4.06 -3.68
C SER A 321 64.85 4.19 -4.18
N GLY A 322 65.05 4.54 -5.46
CA GLY A 322 66.29 5.12 -6.02
C GLY A 322 67.60 4.31 -5.96
N ALA A 323 67.66 3.20 -5.23
CA ALA A 323 68.82 2.33 -5.09
C ALA A 323 68.33 0.89 -4.93
N SER A 324 68.28 0.15 -6.05
CA SER A 324 67.90 -1.26 -6.14
C SER A 324 66.47 -1.56 -5.63
N PRO A 325 65.64 -2.28 -6.40
CA PRO A 325 64.32 -2.70 -5.92
C PRO A 325 64.45 -3.47 -4.59
N ARG A 326 63.78 -3.01 -3.52
CA ARG A 326 63.75 -3.73 -2.24
C ARG A 326 62.46 -4.52 -2.14
N ARG A 327 62.57 -5.84 -2.01
CA ARG A 327 61.45 -6.75 -1.75
C ARG A 327 61.11 -6.75 -0.25
N LEU A 328 59.84 -6.54 0.07
CA LEU A 328 59.27 -6.61 1.42
C LEU A 328 58.29 -7.78 1.49
N HIS A 329 58.27 -8.49 2.61
CA HIS A 329 57.33 -9.59 2.87
C HIS A 329 56.34 -9.19 3.97
N LEU A 330 55.05 -9.33 3.70
CA LEU A 330 53.97 -8.95 4.62
C LEU A 330 53.55 -10.09 5.57
N PRO A 331 52.68 -9.84 6.58
CA PRO A 331 52.18 -10.87 7.49
C PRO A 331 51.57 -12.04 6.73
N ARG A 332 51.89 -13.25 7.18
CA ARG A 332 51.39 -14.49 6.59
C ARG A 332 50.03 -14.81 7.20
N GLY A 333 49.03 -15.03 6.37
CA GLY A 333 47.72 -15.48 6.80
C GLY A 333 47.40 -16.88 6.25
N LYS A 334 46.43 -17.55 6.89
CA LYS A 334 46.02 -18.91 6.50
C LYS A 334 45.11 -18.92 5.27
N GLU A 335 44.57 -17.77 4.89
CA GLU A 335 43.62 -17.60 3.78
C GLU A 335 44.27 -16.91 2.58
N SER A 336 43.64 -17.05 1.41
CA SER A 336 44.11 -16.42 0.17
C SER A 336 44.05 -14.92 0.26
N VAL A 337 45.02 -14.26 -0.39
CA VAL A 337 44.93 -12.83 -0.68
C VAL A 337 44.03 -12.70 -1.92
N GLY A 338 42.99 -11.88 -1.82
CA GLY A 338 42.10 -11.59 -2.95
C GLY A 338 42.63 -10.43 -3.78
N SER A 339 42.85 -9.28 -3.12
CA SER A 339 43.20 -8.02 -3.78
C SER A 339 44.14 -7.15 -2.95
N VAL A 340 44.89 -6.29 -3.65
CA VAL A 340 45.79 -5.28 -3.06
C VAL A 340 45.49 -3.93 -3.68
N SER A 341 45.29 -2.90 -2.85
CA SER A 341 45.06 -1.52 -3.29
C SER A 341 45.85 -0.50 -2.46
N PHE A 342 46.07 0.70 -3.00
CA PHE A 342 46.87 1.75 -2.37
C PHE A 342 46.06 3.05 -2.26
N THR A 343 46.37 3.88 -1.26
CA THR A 343 45.92 5.26 -1.23
C THR A 343 46.66 6.10 -2.29
N GLY A 344 46.04 7.18 -2.77
CA GLY A 344 46.58 8.05 -3.82
C GLY A 344 47.81 8.86 -3.37
N ASP A 345 47.97 9.06 -2.07
CA ASP A 345 49.17 9.60 -1.43
C ASP A 345 50.27 8.55 -1.18
N GLU A 346 49.99 7.28 -1.48
CA GLU A 346 50.87 6.12 -1.33
C GLU A 346 51.36 5.87 0.10
N THR A 347 50.66 6.40 1.11
CA THR A 347 51.05 6.22 2.52
C THR A 347 50.49 4.93 3.13
N ARG A 348 49.45 4.34 2.52
CA ARG A 348 48.79 3.12 3.00
C ARG A 348 48.53 2.14 1.87
N MET A 349 48.60 0.86 2.21
CA MET A 349 48.25 -0.26 1.36
C MET A 349 47.21 -1.13 2.07
N PHE A 350 46.22 -1.57 1.32
CA PHE A 350 45.10 -2.39 1.79
C PHE A 350 45.22 -3.76 1.15
N VAL A 351 45.22 -4.80 1.98
CA VAL A 351 45.35 -6.19 1.56
C VAL A 351 44.12 -6.95 2.04
N ALA A 352 43.26 -7.35 1.12
CA ALA A 352 42.10 -8.19 1.40
C ALA A 352 42.57 -9.65 1.52
N GLN A 353 42.43 -10.22 2.71
CA GLN A 353 42.82 -11.59 3.02
C GLN A 353 41.72 -12.28 3.81
N GLY A 354 41.02 -13.21 3.16
CA GLY A 354 39.94 -13.94 3.80
C GLY A 354 38.72 -13.08 4.12
N SER A 355 38.38 -12.96 5.41
CA SER A 355 37.32 -12.08 5.91
C SER A 355 37.82 -10.74 6.45
N ASP A 356 39.11 -10.42 6.26
CA ASP A 356 39.74 -9.26 6.85
C ASP A 356 40.46 -8.41 5.78
N VAL A 357 40.54 -7.10 6.00
CA VAL A 357 41.37 -6.18 5.23
C VAL A 357 42.44 -5.61 6.15
N HIS A 358 43.70 -5.96 5.87
CA HIS A 358 44.85 -5.43 6.58
C HIS A 358 45.28 -4.10 5.96
N ILE A 359 45.46 -3.08 6.79
CA ILE A 359 45.97 -1.76 6.39
C ILE A 359 47.43 -1.68 6.83
N LEU A 360 48.34 -1.47 5.88
CA LEU A 360 49.78 -1.52 6.10
C LEU A 360 50.47 -0.24 5.61
N ASP A 361 51.63 0.03 6.19
CA ASP A 361 52.62 0.96 5.66
C ASP A 361 53.39 0.25 4.52
N PRO A 362 53.33 0.73 3.27
CA PRO A 362 53.96 0.08 2.12
C PRO A 362 55.49 0.16 2.08
N GLU A 363 56.11 1.09 2.83
CA GLU A 363 57.56 1.23 2.90
C GLU A 363 58.18 0.26 3.92
N THR A 364 57.47 0.01 5.03
CA THR A 364 57.97 -0.83 6.13
C THR A 364 57.36 -2.24 6.16
N GLY A 365 56.21 -2.44 5.53
CA GLY A 365 55.42 -3.67 5.60
C GLY A 365 54.70 -3.88 6.94
N ARG A 366 54.68 -2.86 7.82
CA ARG A 366 54.05 -2.95 9.14
C ARG A 366 52.53 -2.81 9.03
N VAL A 367 51.79 -3.72 9.67
CA VAL A 367 50.33 -3.59 9.86
C VAL A 367 50.04 -2.43 10.78
N LEU A 368 49.26 -1.47 10.30
CA LEU A 368 48.77 -0.32 11.04
C LEU A 368 47.47 -0.66 11.77
N THR A 369 46.54 -1.32 11.08
CA THR A 369 45.27 -1.81 11.62
C THR A 369 44.69 -2.92 10.73
N THR A 370 43.63 -3.59 11.21
CA THR A 370 42.87 -4.61 10.46
C THR A 370 41.39 -4.30 10.58
N LEU A 371 40.69 -4.27 9.47
CA LEU A 371 39.23 -4.23 9.40
C LEU A 371 38.72 -5.67 9.27
N ALA A 372 37.85 -6.11 10.16
CA ALA A 372 37.33 -7.47 10.18
C ALA A 372 35.91 -7.54 9.58
N GLY A 373 35.55 -8.71 9.04
CA GLY A 373 34.20 -8.97 8.51
C GLY A 373 33.97 -8.54 7.06
N ILE A 374 35.01 -8.04 6.38
CA ILE A 374 34.99 -7.71 4.95
C ILE A 374 35.34 -8.97 4.18
N LYS A 375 34.32 -9.68 3.69
CA LYS A 375 34.49 -10.92 2.94
C LYS A 375 34.68 -10.56 1.46
N SER A 376 35.70 -11.14 0.81
CA SER A 376 36.02 -10.99 -0.63
C SER A 376 36.92 -9.81 -1.00
N ASP A 377 37.02 -9.55 -2.30
CA ASP A 377 37.80 -8.47 -2.89
C ASP A 377 37.34 -7.09 -2.48
N ALA A 378 38.31 -6.24 -2.18
CA ALA A 378 38.08 -4.90 -1.67
C ALA A 378 39.01 -3.87 -2.31
N THR A 379 38.45 -2.70 -2.64
CA THR A 379 39.16 -1.58 -3.23
C THR A 379 38.95 -0.31 -2.38
N VAL A 380 40.06 0.33 -2.02
CA VAL A 380 40.05 1.56 -1.21
C VAL A 380 39.87 2.78 -2.10
N ARG A 381 39.10 3.76 -1.62
CA ARG A 381 39.05 5.10 -2.23
C ARG A 381 40.43 5.76 -2.12
N PRO A 382 40.88 6.56 -3.12
CA PRO A 382 42.23 7.14 -3.10
C PRO A 382 42.59 7.97 -1.86
N ASP A 383 41.63 8.56 -1.16
CA ASP A 383 41.87 9.30 0.08
C ASP A 383 41.96 8.43 1.34
N GLY A 384 41.65 7.13 1.22
CA GLY A 384 41.67 6.17 2.32
C GLY A 384 40.51 6.29 3.30
N ALA A 385 39.47 7.09 3.00
CA ALA A 385 38.34 7.30 3.90
C ALA A 385 37.31 6.15 3.84
N TYR A 386 37.10 5.60 2.65
CA TYR A 386 36.14 4.52 2.40
C TYR A 386 36.75 3.37 1.63
N LEU A 387 36.14 2.21 1.79
CA LEU A 387 36.49 0.99 1.07
C LEU A 387 35.20 0.34 0.57
N VAL A 388 35.26 -0.16 -0.66
CA VAL A 388 34.17 -0.94 -1.26
C VAL A 388 34.63 -2.38 -1.38
N ALA A 389 33.76 -3.31 -1.01
CA ALA A 389 34.02 -4.73 -1.15
C ALA A 389 32.87 -5.42 -1.88
N GLY A 390 33.21 -6.43 -2.68
CA GLY A 390 32.21 -7.35 -3.24
C GLY A 390 31.71 -8.25 -2.11
N GLY A 391 30.43 -8.24 -1.80
CA GLY A 391 29.86 -9.17 -0.85
C GLY A 391 29.59 -10.51 -1.52
N GLY A 392 30.21 -11.58 -1.02
CA GLY A 392 29.81 -12.94 -1.38
C GLY A 392 28.34 -13.23 -1.00
N LYS A 393 27.76 -14.32 -1.51
CA LYS A 393 26.40 -14.76 -1.16
C LYS A 393 26.21 -14.69 0.36
N GLY A 394 25.23 -13.91 0.80
CA GLY A 394 25.09 -13.51 2.20
C GLY A 394 24.97 -14.69 3.18
N PRO A 395 25.18 -14.48 4.48
CA PRO A 395 25.06 -15.53 5.51
C PRO A 395 23.61 -15.94 5.82
N ALA A 396 22.62 -15.57 5.00
CA ALA A 396 21.23 -15.96 5.21
C ALA A 396 20.94 -17.20 4.35
N GLU A 397 20.50 -18.26 5.00
CA GLU A 397 19.99 -19.52 4.44
C GLU A 397 18.67 -19.33 3.66
N ASP A 398 18.50 -18.23 2.93
CA ASP A 398 17.40 -18.04 1.99
C ASP A 398 17.90 -18.51 0.62
N GLU A 399 17.75 -19.81 0.40
CA GLU A 399 18.26 -20.63 -0.71
C GLU A 399 17.67 -20.27 -2.11
N PHE A 400 17.21 -19.03 -2.33
CA PHE A 400 16.50 -18.66 -3.57
C PHE A 400 16.85 -17.29 -4.19
N ASP A 401 17.81 -16.53 -3.67
CA ASP A 401 18.19 -15.25 -4.30
C ASP A 401 19.72 -15.10 -4.38
N GLY A 402 20.25 -15.48 -5.54
CA GLY A 402 21.67 -15.77 -5.78
C GLY A 402 22.55 -14.55 -6.14
N ASP A 403 22.02 -13.34 -6.09
CA ASP A 403 22.71 -12.12 -6.53
C ASP A 403 23.89 -11.74 -5.63
N GLU A 404 24.95 -11.23 -6.24
CA GLU A 404 26.08 -10.65 -5.52
C GLU A 404 25.75 -9.29 -4.91
N ARG A 405 26.55 -8.89 -3.91
CA ARG A 405 26.37 -7.64 -3.16
C ARG A 405 27.58 -6.73 -3.33
N ILE A 406 27.38 -5.43 -3.07
CA ILE A 406 28.44 -4.44 -2.94
C ILE A 406 28.25 -3.76 -1.59
N ASP A 407 29.29 -3.80 -0.76
CA ASP A 407 29.29 -3.21 0.58
C ASP A 407 30.24 -2.00 0.62
N LEU A 408 29.79 -0.90 1.23
CA LEU A 408 30.59 0.30 1.50
C LEU A 408 30.94 0.41 2.98
N TRP A 409 32.23 0.57 3.28
CA TRP A 409 32.77 0.63 4.62
C TRP A 409 33.48 1.96 4.88
N ARG A 410 33.32 2.49 6.10
CA ARG A 410 34.14 3.59 6.61
C ARG A 410 35.42 3.02 7.23
N VAL A 411 36.56 3.53 6.80
CA VAL A 411 37.87 2.99 7.23
C VAL A 411 38.22 3.37 8.67
N SER A 412 37.78 4.53 9.16
CA SER A 412 38.20 5.04 10.47
C SER A 412 37.70 4.24 11.67
N ASP A 413 36.51 3.64 11.56
CA ASP A 413 35.84 2.88 12.62
C ASP A 413 35.41 1.47 12.18
N GLY A 414 35.54 1.14 10.90
CA GLY A 414 35.11 -0.15 10.36
C GLY A 414 33.59 -0.29 10.26
N ALA A 415 32.83 0.81 10.26
CA ALA A 415 31.38 0.75 10.13
C ALA A 415 30.96 0.39 8.69
N LEU A 416 30.03 -0.57 8.55
CA LEU A 416 29.32 -0.84 7.30
C LEU A 416 28.29 0.27 7.08
N LEU A 417 28.47 1.08 6.04
CA LEU A 417 27.61 2.23 5.74
C LEU A 417 26.45 1.89 4.82
N MET A 418 26.67 0.99 3.86
CA MET A 418 25.69 0.66 2.84
C MET A 418 25.92 -0.78 2.38
N ARG A 419 24.83 -1.52 2.18
CA ARG A 419 24.83 -2.87 1.60
C ARG A 419 23.83 -2.91 0.45
N CYS A 420 24.34 -3.13 -0.76
CA CYS A 420 23.57 -3.05 -1.99
C CYS A 420 23.58 -4.37 -2.74
N ARG A 421 22.44 -4.71 -3.36
CA ARG A 421 22.39 -5.73 -4.41
C ARG A 421 23.10 -5.18 -5.63
N SER A 422 24.00 -5.96 -6.23
CA SER A 422 24.52 -5.62 -7.55
C SER A 422 23.50 -5.92 -8.63
N GLY A 423 22.47 -6.73 -8.37
CA GLY A 423 21.48 -7.15 -9.37
C GLY A 423 22.10 -7.95 -10.53
N GLY A 424 23.23 -8.61 -10.25
CA GLY A 424 23.89 -9.55 -11.16
C GLY A 424 24.39 -10.77 -10.39
N ASP A 425 24.66 -11.84 -11.13
CA ASP A 425 25.05 -13.13 -10.58
C ASP A 425 26.47 -13.10 -9.99
N THR A 426 27.37 -12.24 -10.52
CA THR A 426 28.78 -12.17 -10.12
C THR A 426 29.39 -10.79 -10.44
N LEU A 427 30.31 -10.32 -9.60
CA LEU A 427 31.11 -9.10 -9.73
C LEU A 427 32.58 -9.45 -10.03
N PRO A 428 33.08 -9.23 -11.27
CA PRO A 428 34.45 -9.60 -11.60
C PRO A 428 35.50 -8.52 -11.27
N ALA A 429 35.17 -7.22 -11.33
CA ALA A 429 36.15 -6.14 -11.10
C ALA A 429 35.51 -4.84 -10.56
N MET A 430 36.29 -4.10 -9.78
CA MET A 430 35.91 -2.80 -9.21
C MET A 430 37.12 -1.84 -9.20
N ALA A 431 36.91 -0.57 -9.56
CA ALA A 431 37.96 0.45 -9.47
C ALA A 431 37.41 1.85 -9.17
N TRP A 432 38.13 2.58 -8.33
CA TRP A 432 37.89 3.99 -8.08
C TRP A 432 38.55 4.87 -9.13
N SER A 433 37.92 6.00 -9.46
CA SER A 433 38.59 7.09 -10.17
C SER A 433 39.70 7.70 -9.29
N PRO A 434 40.79 8.25 -9.85
CA PRO A 434 41.92 8.76 -9.06
C PRO A 434 41.57 9.92 -8.12
N ASP A 435 40.52 10.68 -8.44
CA ASP A 435 39.99 11.77 -7.61
C ASP A 435 39.00 11.27 -6.53
N GLY A 436 38.64 9.99 -6.54
CA GLY A 436 37.68 9.38 -5.64
C GLY A 436 36.22 9.78 -5.87
N SER A 437 35.89 10.45 -6.97
CA SER A 437 34.52 10.92 -7.27
C SER A 437 33.62 9.85 -7.90
N MET A 438 34.21 8.78 -8.44
CA MET A 438 33.49 7.70 -9.12
C MET A 438 34.01 6.32 -8.72
N LEU A 439 33.11 5.34 -8.75
CA LEU A 439 33.45 3.92 -8.69
C LEU A 439 32.86 3.22 -9.92
N ALA A 440 33.70 2.51 -10.66
CA ALA A 440 33.28 1.62 -11.73
C ALA A 440 33.24 0.18 -11.22
N VAL A 441 32.18 -0.55 -11.57
CA VAL A 441 31.97 -1.95 -11.18
C VAL A 441 31.47 -2.72 -12.40
N SER A 442 32.05 -3.88 -12.69
CA SER A 442 31.48 -4.82 -13.65
C SER A 442 30.41 -5.68 -12.99
N VAL A 443 29.32 -5.96 -13.72
CA VAL A 443 28.19 -6.75 -13.26
C VAL A 443 27.81 -7.74 -14.36
N ILE A 444 27.81 -9.03 -14.04
CA ILE A 444 27.38 -10.10 -14.95
C ILE A 444 25.87 -10.31 -14.79
N THR A 445 25.09 -10.21 -15.87
CA THR A 445 23.61 -10.14 -15.81
C THR A 445 22.87 -11.11 -16.74
N GLY A 446 23.52 -11.82 -17.66
CA GLY A 446 22.81 -12.65 -18.63
C GLY A 446 22.46 -14.07 -18.16
N TYR A 447 21.56 -14.71 -18.90
CA TYR A 447 20.72 -15.86 -18.50
C TYR A 447 21.45 -17.18 -18.12
N GLN A 448 22.78 -17.22 -18.16
CA GLN A 448 23.61 -18.36 -17.72
C GLN A 448 24.92 -17.92 -17.05
N GLY A 449 25.01 -16.67 -16.57
CA GLY A 449 26.26 -16.08 -16.07
C GLY A 449 27.18 -15.57 -17.18
N TYR A 450 26.62 -15.28 -18.37
CA TYR A 450 27.32 -14.72 -19.53
C TYR A 450 26.75 -13.35 -19.89
N GLY A 451 27.58 -12.47 -20.45
CA GLY A 451 27.19 -11.10 -20.76
C GLY A 451 27.01 -10.25 -19.49
N GLY A 452 26.99 -8.94 -19.68
CA GLY A 452 26.90 -8.01 -18.57
C GLY A 452 27.24 -6.59 -18.95
N GLU A 453 27.42 -5.77 -17.93
CA GLU A 453 27.60 -4.34 -18.06
C GLU A 453 28.60 -3.80 -17.03
N PHE A 454 29.09 -2.60 -17.28
CA PHE A 454 29.86 -1.82 -16.33
C PHE A 454 28.97 -0.69 -15.80
N ARG A 455 28.89 -0.57 -14.48
CA ARG A 455 28.11 0.45 -13.78
C ARG A 455 29.03 1.45 -13.12
N ILE A 456 28.74 2.72 -13.31
CA ILE A 456 29.47 3.84 -12.72
C ILE A 456 28.62 4.47 -11.64
N TYR A 457 29.12 4.48 -10.41
CA TYR A 457 28.51 5.11 -9.25
C TYR A 457 29.19 6.44 -8.93
N ARG A 458 28.43 7.40 -8.42
CA ARG A 458 28.89 8.74 -8.00
C ARG A 458 28.32 9.07 -6.62
N ALA A 459 28.85 10.12 -6.00
CA ALA A 459 28.31 10.62 -4.73
C ALA A 459 26.80 10.92 -4.85
N GLY A 460 26.03 10.45 -3.86
CA GLY A 460 24.56 10.60 -3.81
C GLY A 460 24.09 12.00 -3.46
N ALA A 461 22.81 12.28 -3.71
CA ALA A 461 22.14 13.50 -3.26
C ALA A 461 22.07 13.56 -1.71
N PRO A 462 22.04 14.76 -1.09
CA PRO A 462 22.18 14.94 0.35
C PRO A 462 21.10 14.22 1.19
N VAL A 463 21.42 13.98 2.47
CA VAL A 463 20.60 13.40 3.56
C VAL A 463 19.37 14.26 3.93
N GLU A 464 18.95 15.18 3.06
CA GLU A 464 17.84 16.07 3.37
C GLU A 464 16.53 15.27 3.54
N PRO A 465 15.73 15.59 4.58
CA PRO A 465 14.41 15.01 4.72
C PRO A 465 13.60 15.35 3.46
N PRO A 466 12.82 14.41 2.91
CA PRO A 466 12.05 14.68 1.70
C PRO A 466 11.22 15.95 1.89
N GLU A 467 11.38 16.94 1.00
CA GLU A 467 10.52 18.12 0.96
C GLU A 467 9.05 17.68 1.01
N GLU A 468 8.20 18.48 1.67
CA GLU A 468 6.77 18.22 1.80
C GLU A 468 6.14 17.88 0.45
N THR A 469 6.09 16.60 0.14
CA THR A 469 5.41 16.13 -1.04
C THR A 469 3.95 16.09 -0.61
N ARG A 470 3.24 17.21 -0.80
CA ARG A 470 1.78 17.20 -0.69
C ARG A 470 1.27 16.09 -1.60
N LEU A 471 0.38 15.24 -1.09
CA LEU A 471 -0.31 14.25 -1.93
C LEU A 471 -0.74 14.92 -3.23
N THR A 472 -0.33 14.33 -4.34
CA THR A 472 -0.85 14.71 -5.65
C THR A 472 -2.37 14.50 -5.64
N LEU A 473 -3.09 15.22 -6.50
CA LEU A 473 -4.54 15.03 -6.63
C LEU A 473 -4.88 13.58 -7.00
N GLU A 474 -4.01 12.89 -7.74
CA GLU A 474 -4.20 11.49 -8.11
C GLU A 474 -4.09 10.55 -6.90
N GLU A 475 -3.08 10.75 -6.05
CA GLU A 475 -2.94 9.98 -4.80
C GLU A 475 -4.09 10.23 -3.83
N LEU A 476 -4.52 11.49 -3.67
CA LEU A 476 -5.68 11.83 -2.85
C LEU A 476 -6.95 11.11 -3.34
N ARG A 477 -7.19 11.09 -4.66
CA ARG A 477 -8.34 10.39 -5.26
C ARG A 477 -8.29 8.89 -4.95
N ARG A 478 -7.14 8.25 -5.16
CA ARG A 478 -6.95 6.82 -4.87
C ARG A 478 -7.21 6.52 -3.40
N LEU A 479 -6.58 7.28 -2.49
CA LEU A 479 -6.76 7.11 -1.05
C LEU A 479 -8.22 7.31 -0.63
N ALA A 480 -8.92 8.30 -1.19
CA ALA A 480 -10.32 8.56 -0.85
C ALA A 480 -11.26 7.42 -1.30
N GLU A 481 -10.95 6.78 -2.43
CA GLU A 481 -11.71 5.65 -2.95
C GLU A 481 -11.46 4.36 -2.15
N ASP A 482 -10.21 4.11 -1.77
CA ASP A 482 -9.77 2.91 -1.03
C ASP A 482 -10.02 3.03 0.49
N ALA A 483 -10.34 4.22 0.99
CA ALA A 483 -10.60 4.46 2.40
C ALA A 483 -11.71 3.54 2.95
N SER A 484 -11.30 2.65 3.85
CA SER A 484 -12.18 1.71 4.55
C SER A 484 -12.96 2.40 5.67
N SER A 485 -12.33 3.37 6.35
CA SER A 485 -12.97 4.21 7.34
C SER A 485 -13.79 5.30 6.65
N ARG A 486 -15.03 5.48 7.11
CA ARG A 486 -15.91 6.55 6.61
C ARG A 486 -15.32 7.92 6.89
N ASP A 487 -14.82 8.15 8.10
CA ASP A 487 -14.36 9.46 8.53
C ASP A 487 -13.06 9.84 7.78
N ASP A 488 -12.22 8.86 7.48
CA ASP A 488 -11.04 9.00 6.63
C ASP A 488 -11.42 9.40 5.20
N ALA A 489 -12.41 8.71 4.63
CA ALA A 489 -12.93 9.05 3.31
C ALA A 489 -13.48 10.49 3.27
N LEU A 490 -14.19 10.92 4.31
CA LEU A 490 -14.74 12.28 4.39
C LEU A 490 -13.62 13.33 4.45
N PHE A 491 -12.61 13.12 5.29
CA PHE A 491 -11.44 14.00 5.37
C PHE A 491 -10.72 14.11 4.02
N LEU A 492 -10.49 12.98 3.34
CA LEU A 492 -9.81 12.96 2.04
C LEU A 492 -10.65 13.64 0.94
N TYR A 493 -11.98 13.48 0.94
CA TYR A 493 -12.83 14.23 0.03
C TYR A 493 -12.81 15.73 0.31
N ASP A 494 -12.70 16.16 1.56
CA ASP A 494 -12.52 17.58 1.90
C ASP A 494 -11.19 18.13 1.36
N GLN A 495 -10.10 17.38 1.52
CA GLN A 495 -8.81 17.75 0.93
C GLN A 495 -8.85 17.80 -0.61
N LEU A 496 -9.59 16.90 -1.26
CA LEU A 496 -9.79 16.96 -2.71
C LEU A 496 -10.59 18.19 -3.12
N ILE A 497 -11.70 18.47 -2.45
CA ILE A 497 -12.57 19.62 -2.76
C ILE A 497 -11.82 20.95 -2.63
N GLU A 498 -10.94 21.08 -1.64
CA GLU A 498 -10.16 22.29 -1.40
C GLU A 498 -9.08 22.54 -2.46
N ARG A 499 -8.54 21.48 -3.07
CA ARG A 499 -7.35 21.55 -3.94
C ARG A 499 -7.65 21.36 -5.42
N GLU A 500 -8.81 20.80 -5.75
CA GLU A 500 -9.19 20.48 -7.11
C GLU A 500 -9.72 21.72 -7.85
N GLU A 501 -9.20 21.95 -9.05
CA GLU A 501 -9.67 23.05 -9.92
C GLU A 501 -10.67 22.57 -10.98
N ASP A 502 -10.65 21.29 -11.38
CA ASP A 502 -11.62 20.75 -12.36
C ASP A 502 -13.02 20.64 -11.73
N PRO A 503 -14.02 21.40 -12.22
CA PRO A 503 -15.38 21.37 -11.68
C PRO A 503 -16.02 19.97 -11.76
N ALA A 504 -15.69 19.17 -12.78
CA ALA A 504 -16.23 17.82 -12.90
C ALA A 504 -15.67 16.86 -11.84
N ALA A 505 -14.39 17.03 -11.46
CA ALA A 505 -13.74 16.30 -10.38
C ALA A 505 -14.23 16.77 -9.00
N VAL A 506 -14.40 18.07 -8.78
CA VAL A 506 -15.03 18.63 -7.57
C VAL A 506 -16.45 18.08 -7.40
N GLY A 507 -17.25 18.08 -8.45
CA GLY A 507 -18.61 17.51 -8.44
C GLY A 507 -18.62 16.00 -8.13
N ARG A 508 -17.61 15.25 -8.60
CA ARG A 508 -17.43 13.84 -8.24
C ARG A 508 -17.14 13.68 -6.75
N ALA A 509 -16.22 14.48 -6.20
CA ALA A 509 -15.81 14.42 -4.80
C ALA A 509 -16.99 14.71 -3.87
N TYR A 510 -17.73 15.79 -4.11
CA TYR A 510 -18.95 16.11 -3.35
C TYR A 510 -20.01 14.99 -3.42
N ARG A 511 -20.22 14.39 -4.60
CA ARG A 511 -21.17 13.29 -4.76
C ARG A 511 -20.76 12.08 -3.92
N LYS A 512 -19.49 11.68 -4.00
CA LYS A 512 -18.96 10.55 -3.21
C LYS A 512 -18.98 10.85 -1.71
N LYS A 513 -18.69 12.09 -1.30
CA LYS A 513 -18.84 12.56 0.08
C LYS A 513 -20.29 12.41 0.55
N GLY A 514 -21.26 12.83 -0.27
CA GLY A 514 -22.70 12.64 -0.02
C GLY A 514 -23.08 11.18 0.17
N ASP A 515 -22.56 10.28 -0.68
CA ASP A 515 -22.81 8.83 -0.58
C ASP A 515 -22.32 8.27 0.78
N ARG A 516 -21.18 8.73 1.29
CA ARG A 516 -20.63 8.34 2.60
C ARG A 516 -21.43 8.93 3.77
N LEU A 517 -21.86 10.19 3.66
CA LEU A 517 -22.68 10.87 4.68
C LEU A 517 -24.07 10.24 4.80
N GLY A 518 -24.68 9.82 3.69
CA GLY A 518 -26.01 9.20 3.69
C GLY A 518 -26.08 7.86 4.41
N GLN A 519 -24.94 7.18 4.60
CA GLN A 519 -24.83 5.94 5.37
C GLN A 519 -24.75 6.18 6.89
N ARG A 520 -24.58 7.43 7.33
CA ARG A 520 -24.49 7.81 8.75
C ARG A 520 -25.87 8.02 9.34
N GLN A 521 -26.13 7.46 10.52
CA GLN A 521 -27.34 7.76 11.29
C GLN A 521 -27.40 9.27 11.58
N GLY A 522 -28.48 9.93 11.13
CA GLY A 522 -28.65 11.39 11.26
C GLY A 522 -27.90 12.23 10.20
N GLY A 523 -27.12 11.63 9.30
CA GLY A 523 -26.29 12.34 8.31
C GLY A 523 -27.03 12.77 7.03
N LEU A 524 -28.34 12.53 6.93
CA LEU A 524 -29.12 12.78 5.72
C LEU A 524 -29.13 14.27 5.29
N ARG A 525 -29.12 15.20 6.25
CA ARG A 525 -29.08 16.65 5.94
C ARG A 525 -27.74 17.06 5.33
N ASP A 526 -26.64 16.58 5.90
CA ASP A 526 -25.29 16.85 5.39
C ASP A 526 -25.07 16.20 4.02
N ALA A 527 -25.62 14.99 3.83
CA ALA A 527 -25.61 14.32 2.53
C ALA A 527 -26.38 15.13 1.48
N ALA A 528 -27.56 15.66 1.82
CA ALA A 528 -28.33 16.51 0.93
C ALA A 528 -27.55 17.76 0.51
N GLU A 529 -26.88 18.42 1.45
CA GLU A 529 -26.04 19.58 1.14
C GLU A 529 -24.86 19.22 0.24
N ALA A 530 -24.16 18.12 0.52
CA ALA A 530 -23.08 17.63 -0.34
C ALA A 530 -23.56 17.34 -1.77
N TYR A 531 -24.75 16.75 -1.94
CA TYR A 531 -25.31 16.53 -3.28
C TYR A 531 -25.70 17.83 -3.98
N ARG A 532 -26.19 18.87 -3.28
CA ARG A 532 -26.43 20.20 -3.87
C ARG A 532 -25.14 20.79 -4.41
N ARG A 533 -24.06 20.76 -3.60
CA ARG A 533 -22.73 21.21 -4.04
C ARG A 533 -22.19 20.43 -5.23
N ALA A 534 -22.45 19.12 -5.29
CA ALA A 534 -22.10 18.30 -6.45
C ALA A 534 -22.85 18.72 -7.73
N ILE A 535 -24.09 19.18 -7.61
CA ILE A 535 -24.90 19.67 -8.75
C ILE A 535 -24.40 21.04 -9.20
N GLU A 536 -24.11 21.94 -8.25
CA GLU A 536 -23.57 23.29 -8.50
C GLU A 536 -22.20 23.25 -9.20
N ALA A 537 -21.32 22.32 -8.78
CA ALA A 537 -19.98 22.15 -9.37
C ALA A 537 -20.02 21.70 -10.85
N GLY A 538 -21.14 21.14 -11.31
CA GLY A 538 -21.33 20.79 -12.73
C GLY A 538 -20.76 19.42 -13.13
N GLY A 539 -20.69 19.18 -14.45
CA GLY A 539 -20.39 17.87 -15.03
C GLY A 539 -21.64 17.00 -15.18
N SER A 540 -22.09 16.80 -16.43
CA SER A 540 -23.40 16.22 -16.76
C SER A 540 -23.67 14.85 -16.11
N THR A 541 -22.65 14.01 -15.94
CA THR A 541 -22.85 12.68 -15.34
C THR A 541 -22.91 12.71 -13.81
N ASN A 542 -22.03 13.47 -13.14
CA ASN A 542 -22.01 13.52 -11.68
C ASN A 542 -23.22 14.30 -11.12
N ALA A 543 -23.57 15.43 -11.74
CA ALA A 543 -24.73 16.22 -11.37
C ALA A 543 -26.04 15.41 -11.52
N MET A 544 -26.15 14.59 -12.57
CA MET A 544 -27.30 13.71 -12.79
C MET A 544 -27.46 12.67 -11.66
N HIS A 545 -26.39 11.95 -11.31
CA HIS A 545 -26.44 10.97 -10.23
C HIS A 545 -26.63 11.63 -8.86
N ALA A 546 -25.98 12.77 -8.60
CA ALA A 546 -26.16 13.55 -7.38
C ALA A 546 -27.61 14.04 -7.23
N SER A 547 -28.23 14.52 -8.31
CA SER A 547 -29.64 14.95 -8.32
C SER A 547 -30.59 13.80 -7.96
N SER A 548 -30.34 12.59 -8.49
CA SER A 548 -31.15 11.41 -8.14
C SER A 548 -30.95 10.96 -6.69
N SER A 549 -29.73 11.04 -6.16
CA SER A 549 -29.46 10.71 -4.75
C SER A 549 -30.08 11.75 -3.83
N LEU A 550 -29.93 13.05 -4.15
CA LEU A 550 -30.56 14.16 -3.44
C LEU A 550 -32.07 13.98 -3.35
N ALA A 551 -32.72 13.67 -4.47
CA ALA A 551 -34.16 13.43 -4.51
C ALA A 551 -34.60 12.34 -3.52
N SER A 552 -33.81 11.26 -3.42
CA SER A 552 -34.10 10.13 -2.52
C SER A 552 -33.91 10.50 -1.04
N VAL A 553 -32.87 11.28 -0.75
CA VAL A 553 -32.59 11.79 0.60
C VAL A 553 -33.69 12.76 1.05
N LEU A 554 -34.09 13.70 0.20
CA LEU A 554 -35.16 14.66 0.50
C LEU A 554 -36.51 13.98 0.69
N TYR A 555 -36.82 12.96 -0.14
CA TYR A 555 -38.01 12.14 0.04
C TYR A 555 -38.04 11.45 1.42
N THR A 556 -36.90 10.90 1.86
CA THR A 556 -36.77 10.27 3.18
C THR A 556 -36.94 11.29 4.31
N LEU A 557 -36.49 12.53 4.09
CA LEU A 557 -36.68 13.66 5.00
C LEU A 557 -38.09 14.28 4.94
N LYS A 558 -38.98 13.76 4.10
CA LYS A 558 -40.34 14.25 3.84
C LYS A 558 -40.38 15.67 3.24
N ASP A 559 -39.30 16.12 2.61
CA ASP A 559 -39.27 17.33 1.78
C ASP A 559 -39.64 16.95 0.34
N PHE A 560 -40.95 16.80 0.09
CA PHE A 560 -41.46 16.30 -1.18
C PHE A 560 -41.27 17.30 -2.34
N ASP A 561 -41.36 18.61 -2.07
CA ASP A 561 -41.10 19.63 -3.06
C ASP A 561 -39.64 19.62 -3.53
N GLY A 562 -38.70 19.59 -2.58
CA GLY A 562 -37.28 19.48 -2.90
C GLY A 562 -36.95 18.17 -3.62
N ALA A 563 -37.60 17.07 -3.25
CA ALA A 563 -37.43 15.77 -3.92
C ALA A 563 -37.86 15.80 -5.38
N VAL A 564 -39.02 16.39 -5.69
CA VAL A 564 -39.52 16.55 -7.06
C VAL A 564 -38.59 17.43 -7.89
N GLU A 565 -38.14 18.57 -7.37
CA GLU A 565 -37.21 19.46 -8.09
C GLU A 565 -35.86 18.81 -8.39
N ALA A 566 -35.33 18.04 -7.43
CA ALA A 566 -34.11 17.26 -7.65
C ALA A 566 -34.31 16.16 -8.70
N ALA A 567 -35.46 15.47 -8.69
CA ALA A 567 -35.79 14.46 -9.70
C ALA A 567 -35.99 15.06 -11.11
N ARG A 568 -36.64 16.23 -11.22
CA ARG A 568 -36.76 17.00 -12.48
C ARG A 568 -35.40 17.40 -13.01
N THR A 569 -34.48 17.79 -12.14
CA THR A 569 -33.10 18.12 -12.53
C THR A 569 -32.36 16.89 -13.07
N ALA A 570 -32.46 15.73 -12.39
CA ALA A 570 -31.88 14.48 -12.88
C ALA A 570 -32.45 14.08 -14.25
N HIS A 571 -33.76 14.19 -14.42
CA HIS A 571 -34.47 13.93 -15.68
C HIS A 571 -33.98 14.83 -16.81
N ARG A 572 -33.94 16.15 -16.60
CA ARG A 572 -33.51 17.14 -17.59
C ARG A 572 -32.09 16.87 -18.09
N ILE A 573 -31.17 16.57 -17.18
CA ILE A 573 -29.77 16.27 -17.53
C ILE A 573 -29.67 14.94 -18.29
N ALA A 574 -30.41 13.91 -17.85
CA ALA A 574 -30.40 12.61 -18.52
C ALA A 574 -31.02 12.68 -19.94
N ALA A 575 -32.06 13.48 -20.13
CA ALA A 575 -32.76 13.64 -21.40
C ALA A 575 -31.94 14.39 -22.45
N ALA A 576 -30.99 15.23 -22.02
CA ALA A 576 -30.08 15.97 -22.90
C ALA A 576 -28.92 15.13 -23.48
N ARG A 577 -28.78 13.85 -23.08
CA ARG A 577 -27.71 12.96 -23.54
C ARG A 577 -28.07 12.27 -24.86
N ASP A 578 -27.06 11.70 -25.54
CA ASP A 578 -27.25 10.88 -26.73
C ASP A 578 -28.07 9.61 -26.43
N LEU A 579 -29.33 9.61 -26.84
CA LEU A 579 -30.28 8.51 -26.67
C LEU A 579 -30.11 7.40 -27.73
N GLY A 580 -29.19 7.53 -28.69
CA GLY A 580 -28.80 6.42 -29.55
C GLY A 580 -28.13 5.28 -28.76
N GLN A 581 -27.49 5.62 -27.63
CA GLN A 581 -26.87 4.66 -26.74
C GLN A 581 -27.88 4.02 -25.79
N LYS A 582 -28.02 2.68 -25.85
CA LYS A 582 -28.91 1.90 -24.98
C LYS A 582 -28.73 2.23 -23.49
N LYS A 583 -27.49 2.40 -23.02
CA LYS A 583 -27.16 2.76 -21.63
C LYS A 583 -27.81 4.08 -21.18
N ASN A 584 -27.80 5.10 -22.05
CA ASN A 584 -28.37 6.42 -21.73
C ASN A 584 -29.90 6.34 -21.69
N ARG A 585 -30.52 5.65 -22.65
CA ARG A 585 -31.98 5.38 -22.64
C ARG A 585 -32.42 4.64 -21.38
N THR A 586 -31.72 3.58 -20.99
CA THR A 586 -32.05 2.81 -19.78
C THR A 586 -31.89 3.66 -18.51
N SER A 587 -30.87 4.53 -18.46
CA SER A 587 -30.66 5.45 -17.33
C SER A 587 -31.78 6.49 -17.24
N LEU A 588 -32.14 7.10 -18.38
CA LEU A 588 -33.26 8.04 -18.46
C LEU A 588 -34.56 7.39 -18.00
N ALA A 589 -34.88 6.18 -18.47
CA ALA A 589 -36.08 5.45 -18.07
C ALA A 589 -36.20 5.28 -16.54
N GLN A 590 -35.07 5.05 -15.85
CA GLN A 590 -35.04 4.93 -14.39
C GLN A 590 -35.27 6.27 -13.68
N PHE A 591 -34.66 7.35 -14.16
CA PHE A 591 -34.84 8.68 -13.57
C PHE A 591 -36.26 9.22 -13.79
N VAL A 592 -36.84 9.00 -14.98
CA VAL A 592 -38.22 9.37 -15.30
C VAL A 592 -39.20 8.60 -14.40
N MET A 593 -39.00 7.29 -14.23
CA MET A 593 -39.84 6.49 -13.33
C MET A 593 -39.78 6.99 -11.89
N ARG A 594 -38.58 7.35 -11.40
CA ARG A 594 -38.40 7.92 -10.06
C ARG A 594 -39.07 9.29 -9.92
N LEU A 595 -39.03 10.13 -10.95
CA LEU A 595 -39.78 11.40 -10.97
C LEU A 595 -41.28 11.15 -10.84
N GLY A 596 -41.83 10.17 -11.57
CA GLY A 596 -43.23 9.75 -11.44
C GLY A 596 -43.58 9.32 -10.02
N ASP A 597 -42.73 8.52 -9.36
CA ASP A 597 -42.93 8.08 -7.97
C ASP A 597 -42.99 9.27 -6.98
N MET A 598 -42.17 10.29 -7.20
CA MET A 598 -42.11 11.47 -6.34
C MET A 598 -43.29 12.41 -6.55
N LEU A 599 -43.66 12.69 -7.80
CA LEU A 599 -44.84 13.48 -8.15
C LEU A 599 -46.12 12.85 -7.59
N ARG A 600 -46.28 11.53 -7.79
CA ARG A 600 -47.43 10.78 -7.27
C ARG A 600 -47.54 10.86 -5.74
N THR A 601 -46.40 10.87 -5.03
CA THR A 601 -46.40 10.98 -3.56
C THR A 601 -46.69 12.40 -3.09
N ARG A 602 -46.18 13.42 -3.79
CA ARG A 602 -46.41 14.82 -3.43
C ARG A 602 -47.88 15.22 -3.60
N GLY A 603 -48.49 14.85 -4.73
CA GLY A 603 -49.92 15.02 -4.96
C GLY A 603 -50.40 16.48 -5.08
N GLY A 604 -49.55 17.39 -5.56
CA GLY A 604 -49.93 18.77 -5.84
C GLY A 604 -50.72 18.95 -7.15
N ASP A 605 -51.21 20.16 -7.39
CA ASP A 605 -51.95 20.50 -8.62
C ASP A 605 -51.10 20.23 -9.87
N GLY A 606 -51.61 19.36 -10.76
CA GLY A 606 -50.92 18.96 -11.99
C GLY A 606 -49.95 17.77 -11.84
N ASP A 607 -49.62 17.33 -10.62
CA ASP A 607 -48.68 16.22 -10.39
C ASP A 607 -49.20 14.90 -10.94
N GLY A 608 -50.51 14.66 -10.91
CA GLY A 608 -51.11 13.44 -11.44
C GLY A 608 -50.89 13.29 -12.94
N GLU A 609 -51.08 14.36 -13.71
CA GLU A 609 -50.86 14.36 -15.15
C GLU A 609 -49.37 14.20 -15.50
N GLU A 610 -48.49 14.91 -14.78
CA GLU A 610 -47.04 14.81 -14.98
C GLU A 610 -46.51 13.42 -14.59
N ALA A 611 -46.99 12.84 -13.49
CA ALA A 611 -46.65 11.48 -13.08
C ALA A 611 -47.09 10.44 -14.11
N ARG A 612 -48.30 10.57 -14.65
CA ARG A 612 -48.80 9.70 -15.73
C ARG A 612 -47.88 9.78 -16.96
N ALA A 613 -47.55 10.99 -17.41
CA ALA A 613 -46.63 11.19 -18.54
C ALA A 613 -45.24 10.59 -18.27
N ALA A 614 -44.73 10.72 -17.05
CA ALA A 614 -43.44 10.16 -16.65
C ALA A 614 -43.46 8.62 -16.71
N TYR A 615 -44.47 7.95 -16.14
CA TYR A 615 -44.54 6.49 -16.21
C TYR A 615 -44.71 5.97 -17.64
N GLN A 616 -45.50 6.65 -18.48
CA GLN A 616 -45.63 6.30 -19.90
C GLN A 616 -44.30 6.44 -20.64
N GLN A 617 -43.59 7.56 -20.44
CA GLN A 617 -42.27 7.78 -21.02
C GLN A 617 -41.26 6.71 -20.55
N ALA A 618 -41.30 6.30 -19.28
CA ALA A 618 -40.42 5.25 -18.77
C ALA A 618 -40.67 3.90 -19.46
N LEU A 619 -41.93 3.55 -19.75
CA LEU A 619 -42.30 2.34 -20.52
C LEU A 619 -41.80 2.42 -21.97
N ASP A 620 -42.02 3.55 -22.64
CA ASP A 620 -41.60 3.78 -24.03
C ASP A 620 -40.08 3.67 -24.20
N LEU A 621 -39.33 4.12 -23.18
CA LEU A 621 -37.86 4.01 -23.14
C LEU A 621 -37.35 2.61 -22.84
N GLY A 622 -38.21 1.69 -22.38
CA GLY A 622 -37.85 0.31 -22.01
C GLY A 622 -37.25 0.21 -20.61
N VAL A 623 -37.95 0.72 -19.59
CA VAL A 623 -37.54 0.61 -18.19
C VAL A 623 -37.34 -0.84 -17.74
N LYS A 624 -36.37 -1.08 -16.85
CA LYS A 624 -36.03 -2.42 -16.37
C LYS A 624 -37.17 -3.11 -15.61
N ASN A 625 -37.99 -2.34 -14.88
CA ASN A 625 -39.14 -2.85 -14.15
C ASN A 625 -40.45 -2.29 -14.76
N PRO A 626 -40.95 -2.86 -15.86
CA PRO A 626 -42.17 -2.39 -16.50
C PRO A 626 -43.41 -2.64 -15.64
N ALA A 627 -43.37 -3.64 -14.75
CA ALA A 627 -44.46 -3.92 -13.82
C ALA A 627 -44.66 -2.76 -12.82
N TRP A 628 -43.57 -2.23 -12.26
CA TRP A 628 -43.62 -1.08 -11.35
C TRP A 628 -44.10 0.20 -12.04
N ALA A 629 -43.62 0.48 -13.26
CA ALA A 629 -44.09 1.64 -14.01
C ALA A 629 -45.58 1.53 -14.40
N THR A 630 -46.05 0.33 -14.76
CA THR A 630 -47.47 0.07 -15.06
C THR A 630 -48.33 0.19 -13.80
N LEU A 631 -47.84 -0.28 -12.65
CA LEU A 631 -48.47 -0.04 -11.35
C LEU A 631 -48.58 1.47 -11.07
N GLY A 632 -47.52 2.23 -11.35
CA GLY A 632 -47.50 3.69 -11.23
C GLY A 632 -48.60 4.38 -12.04
N LEU A 633 -48.84 3.96 -13.28
CA LEU A 633 -49.95 4.44 -14.11
C LEU A 633 -51.32 4.14 -13.48
N GLY A 634 -51.51 2.90 -13.01
CA GLY A 634 -52.75 2.47 -12.36
C GLY A 634 -53.03 3.21 -11.05
N TRP A 635 -52.00 3.43 -10.24
CA TRP A 635 -52.10 4.21 -8.99
C TRP A 635 -52.39 5.68 -9.27
N THR A 636 -51.75 6.26 -10.28
CA THR A 636 -51.98 7.66 -10.66
C THR A 636 -53.41 7.86 -11.18
N ALA A 637 -53.90 6.94 -12.02
CA ALA A 637 -55.29 6.94 -12.50
C ALA A 637 -56.30 6.77 -11.35
N HIS A 638 -55.99 5.92 -10.35
CA HIS A 638 -56.82 5.79 -9.14
C HIS A 638 -56.92 7.12 -8.37
N ASN A 639 -55.78 7.79 -8.16
CA ASN A 639 -55.74 9.09 -7.46
C ASN A 639 -56.52 10.18 -8.20
N LEU A 640 -56.63 10.07 -9.53
CA LEU A 640 -57.40 11.00 -10.38
C LEU A 640 -58.88 10.61 -10.53
N GLY A 641 -59.32 9.51 -9.91
CA GLY A 641 -60.71 9.03 -9.96
C GLY A 641 -61.08 8.31 -11.27
N GLU A 642 -60.10 7.89 -12.06
CA GLU A 642 -60.30 7.21 -13.34
C GLU A 642 -60.30 5.68 -13.14
N ASP A 643 -61.34 5.15 -12.50
CA ASP A 643 -61.38 3.76 -12.04
C ASP A 643 -61.23 2.72 -13.16
N GLU A 644 -61.78 2.96 -14.35
CA GLU A 644 -61.66 2.04 -15.50
C GLU A 644 -60.22 1.97 -16.04
N THR A 645 -59.58 3.14 -16.17
CA THR A 645 -58.18 3.27 -16.58
C THR A 645 -57.26 2.66 -15.53
N SER A 646 -57.54 2.94 -14.26
CA SER A 646 -56.80 2.39 -13.12
C SER A 646 -56.83 0.87 -13.12
N GLU A 647 -58.01 0.26 -13.18
CA GLU A 647 -58.18 -1.19 -13.20
C GLU A 647 -57.41 -1.84 -14.36
N THR A 648 -57.51 -1.28 -15.56
CA THR A 648 -56.82 -1.77 -16.76
C THR A 648 -55.30 -1.85 -16.54
N HIS A 649 -54.70 -0.77 -16.03
CA HIS A 649 -53.26 -0.74 -15.76
C HIS A 649 -52.87 -1.64 -14.58
N LEU A 650 -53.66 -1.68 -13.52
CA LEU A 650 -53.34 -2.50 -12.34
C LEU A 650 -53.42 -4.00 -12.65
N LEU A 651 -54.41 -4.46 -13.43
CA LEU A 651 -54.46 -5.84 -13.93
C LEU A 651 -53.21 -6.18 -14.73
N ARG A 652 -52.82 -5.27 -15.63
CA ARG A 652 -51.60 -5.44 -16.43
C ARG A 652 -50.34 -5.46 -15.56
N ALA A 653 -50.29 -4.66 -14.50
CA ALA A 653 -49.17 -4.66 -13.56
C ALA A 653 -49.05 -5.99 -12.80
N VAL A 654 -50.17 -6.60 -12.39
CA VAL A 654 -50.19 -7.94 -11.77
C VAL A 654 -49.64 -9.01 -12.72
N GLU A 655 -50.04 -8.98 -13.99
CA GLU A 655 -49.54 -9.90 -15.02
C GLU A 655 -48.03 -9.75 -15.23
N LEU A 656 -47.56 -8.51 -15.37
CA LEU A 656 -46.15 -8.21 -15.62
C LEU A 656 -45.25 -8.50 -14.41
N ALA A 657 -45.77 -8.38 -13.20
CA ALA A 657 -44.98 -8.55 -11.98
C ALA A 657 -44.47 -9.99 -11.81
N GLY A 658 -45.14 -11.01 -12.38
CA GLY A 658 -44.65 -12.39 -12.36
C GLY A 658 -44.42 -12.89 -10.94
N SER A 659 -43.16 -13.06 -10.53
CA SER A 659 -42.77 -13.47 -9.16
C SER A 659 -42.53 -12.31 -8.18
N ASP A 660 -42.52 -11.05 -8.62
CA ASP A 660 -42.37 -9.87 -7.76
C ASP A 660 -43.60 -9.72 -6.85
N LEU A 661 -43.44 -10.12 -5.60
CA LEU A 661 -44.50 -10.07 -4.60
C LEU A 661 -44.85 -8.64 -4.19
N ARG A 662 -43.88 -7.72 -4.20
CA ARG A 662 -44.10 -6.34 -3.77
C ARG A 662 -45.02 -5.60 -4.75
N THR A 663 -44.68 -5.65 -6.04
CA THR A 663 -45.51 -5.01 -7.08
C THR A 663 -46.90 -5.62 -7.13
N ARG A 664 -47.02 -6.95 -6.99
CA ARG A 664 -48.32 -7.65 -6.92
C ARG A 664 -49.14 -7.23 -5.70
N GLY A 665 -48.50 -7.09 -4.54
CA GLY A 665 -49.15 -6.64 -3.31
C GLY A 665 -49.79 -5.26 -3.47
N TYR A 666 -49.03 -4.27 -3.93
CA TYR A 666 -49.54 -2.92 -4.19
C TYR A 666 -50.66 -2.91 -5.24
N ALA A 667 -50.47 -3.61 -6.37
CA ALA A 667 -51.48 -3.65 -7.43
C ALA A 667 -52.79 -4.30 -6.94
N ALA A 668 -52.69 -5.39 -6.18
CA ALA A 668 -53.84 -6.07 -5.61
C ALA A 668 -54.56 -5.22 -4.55
N MET A 669 -53.84 -4.46 -3.72
CA MET A 669 -54.46 -3.51 -2.79
C MET A 669 -55.30 -2.46 -3.52
N LEU A 670 -54.75 -1.84 -4.57
CA LEU A 670 -55.45 -0.80 -5.34
C LEU A 670 -56.64 -1.38 -6.15
N LEU A 671 -56.51 -2.57 -6.73
CA LEU A 671 -57.63 -3.27 -7.37
C LEU A 671 -58.74 -3.60 -6.36
N GLY A 672 -58.37 -3.93 -5.13
CA GLY A 672 -59.30 -4.10 -4.02
C GLY A 672 -60.07 -2.81 -3.72
N HIS A 673 -59.40 -1.65 -3.70
CA HIS A 673 -60.05 -0.35 -3.51
C HIS A 673 -61.02 -0.02 -4.66
N VAL A 674 -60.61 -0.21 -5.92
CA VAL A 674 -61.47 0.04 -7.09
C VAL A 674 -62.72 -0.86 -7.05
N ALA A 675 -62.55 -2.16 -6.78
CA ALA A 675 -63.67 -3.10 -6.67
C ALA A 675 -64.62 -2.74 -5.50
N LYS A 676 -64.05 -2.35 -4.34
CA LYS A 676 -64.81 -1.90 -3.17
C LYS A 676 -65.62 -0.63 -3.48
N GLY A 677 -65.05 0.33 -4.21
CA GLY A 677 -65.73 1.55 -4.66
C GLY A 677 -66.94 1.26 -5.56
N ARG A 678 -66.81 0.26 -6.45
CA ARG A 678 -67.92 -0.23 -7.30
C ARG A 678 -68.91 -1.15 -6.60
N ARG A 679 -68.72 -1.40 -5.29
CA ARG A 679 -69.48 -2.37 -4.49
C ARG A 679 -69.42 -3.82 -5.02
N ASP A 680 -68.38 -4.16 -5.78
CA ASP A 680 -68.08 -5.56 -6.12
C ASP A 680 -67.31 -6.21 -4.96
N LEU A 681 -68.07 -6.68 -3.97
CA LEU A 681 -67.52 -7.24 -2.73
C LEU A 681 -66.74 -8.53 -2.99
N HIS A 682 -67.14 -9.35 -3.97
CA HIS A 682 -66.44 -10.58 -4.31
C HIS A 682 -65.14 -10.32 -5.06
N GLY A 683 -65.13 -9.35 -5.98
CA GLY A 683 -63.91 -8.88 -6.63
C GLY A 683 -62.93 -8.27 -5.62
N ALA A 684 -63.42 -7.43 -4.71
CA ALA A 684 -62.62 -6.85 -3.64
C ALA A 684 -62.00 -7.93 -2.74
N LEU A 685 -62.79 -8.94 -2.34
CA LEU A 685 -62.32 -10.07 -1.52
C LEU A 685 -61.17 -10.82 -2.22
N LYS A 686 -61.32 -11.13 -3.51
CA LYS A 686 -60.28 -11.79 -4.31
C LYS A 686 -58.96 -11.01 -4.28
N TRP A 687 -59.03 -9.69 -4.46
CA TRP A 687 -57.84 -8.85 -4.56
C TRP A 687 -57.15 -8.65 -3.20
N TYR A 688 -57.89 -8.38 -2.12
CA TYR A 688 -57.26 -8.30 -0.79
C TYR A 688 -56.70 -9.64 -0.32
N GLN A 689 -57.31 -10.78 -0.68
CA GLN A 689 -56.71 -12.10 -0.42
C GLN A 689 -55.38 -12.29 -1.15
N MET A 690 -55.25 -11.75 -2.37
CA MET A 690 -53.99 -11.74 -3.10
C MET A 690 -52.96 -10.83 -2.43
N ALA A 691 -53.34 -9.63 -2.00
CA ALA A 691 -52.45 -8.72 -1.25
C ALA A 691 -51.98 -9.32 0.09
N PHE A 692 -52.87 -10.01 0.81
CA PHE A 692 -52.55 -10.71 2.06
C PHE A 692 -51.46 -11.77 1.89
N LYS A 693 -51.49 -12.48 0.76
CA LYS A 693 -50.52 -13.54 0.42
C LYS A 693 -49.21 -12.98 -0.16
N ALA A 694 -49.15 -11.68 -0.49
CA ALA A 694 -48.02 -11.10 -1.21
C ALA A 694 -46.78 -10.95 -0.33
N ASP A 695 -46.80 -10.09 0.69
CA ASP A 695 -45.64 -9.85 1.56
C ASP A 695 -46.05 -9.38 2.97
N GLY A 696 -45.07 -9.20 3.85
CA GLY A 696 -45.32 -8.76 5.24
C GLY A 696 -45.75 -7.30 5.38
N ILE A 697 -45.57 -6.46 4.36
CA ILE A 697 -45.95 -5.03 4.40
C ILE A 697 -47.45 -4.91 4.14
N HIS A 698 -47.95 -5.60 3.13
CA HIS A 698 -49.36 -5.53 2.72
C HIS A 698 -50.27 -6.44 3.55
N ARG A 699 -49.71 -7.48 4.17
CA ARG A 699 -50.50 -8.47 4.93
C ARG A 699 -51.35 -7.84 6.04
N PRO A 700 -50.83 -6.99 6.95
CA PRO A 700 -51.65 -6.37 7.99
C PRO A 700 -52.75 -5.46 7.40
N LEU A 701 -52.42 -4.67 6.37
CA LEU A 701 -53.36 -3.76 5.70
C LEU A 701 -54.52 -4.54 5.02
N ALA A 702 -54.19 -5.59 4.28
CA ALA A 702 -55.17 -6.44 3.63
C ALA A 702 -56.06 -7.19 4.65
N THR A 703 -55.52 -7.56 5.82
CA THR A 703 -56.25 -8.26 6.89
C THR A 703 -57.43 -7.42 7.40
N GLY A 704 -57.24 -6.10 7.57
CA GLY A 704 -58.31 -5.19 7.98
C GLY A 704 -59.44 -5.11 6.95
N HIS A 705 -59.09 -4.90 5.68
CA HIS A 705 -60.08 -4.87 4.60
C HIS A 705 -60.81 -6.20 4.39
N LEU A 706 -60.16 -7.34 4.62
CA LEU A 706 -60.80 -8.65 4.58
C LEU A 706 -61.84 -8.79 5.72
N GLY A 707 -61.50 -8.38 6.96
CA GLY A 707 -62.44 -8.37 8.07
C GLY A 707 -63.67 -7.52 7.78
N GLU A 708 -63.46 -6.32 7.22
CA GLU A 708 -64.52 -5.39 6.84
C GLU A 708 -65.44 -5.96 5.75
N LEU A 709 -64.88 -6.59 4.72
CA LEU A 709 -65.67 -7.20 3.64
C LEU A 709 -66.49 -8.40 4.13
N HIS A 710 -65.93 -9.27 4.97
CA HIS A 710 -66.68 -10.38 5.57
C HIS A 710 -67.82 -9.85 6.45
N TYR A 711 -67.59 -8.75 7.19
CA TYR A 711 -68.63 -8.07 7.96
C TYR A 711 -69.76 -7.54 7.06
N TRP A 712 -69.44 -6.89 5.95
CA TRP A 712 -70.45 -6.39 4.98
C TRP A 712 -71.23 -7.50 4.26
N LEU A 713 -70.61 -8.66 4.04
CA LEU A 713 -71.24 -9.83 3.46
C LEU A 713 -72.15 -10.59 4.44
N GLY A 714 -72.18 -10.18 5.72
CA GLY A 714 -72.90 -10.88 6.78
C GLY A 714 -72.22 -12.17 7.25
N ASP A 715 -71.00 -12.45 6.82
CA ASP A 715 -70.19 -13.57 7.28
C ASP A 715 -69.47 -13.21 8.59
N ARG A 716 -70.23 -13.35 9.68
CA ARG A 716 -69.81 -12.95 11.02
C ARG A 716 -68.62 -13.76 11.55
N ASP A 717 -68.59 -15.06 11.26
CA ASP A 717 -67.49 -15.94 11.67
C ASP A 717 -66.20 -15.60 10.91
N GLY A 718 -66.31 -15.36 9.59
CA GLY A 718 -65.20 -14.88 8.78
C GLY A 718 -64.66 -13.53 9.25
N ALA A 719 -65.54 -12.58 9.56
CA ALA A 719 -65.15 -11.26 10.05
C ALA A 719 -64.39 -11.34 11.38
N ARG A 720 -64.86 -12.19 12.31
CA ARG A 720 -64.18 -12.45 13.59
C ARG A 720 -62.76 -12.96 13.39
N ILE A 721 -62.57 -13.99 12.58
CA ILE A 721 -61.25 -14.59 12.30
C ILE A 721 -60.27 -13.56 11.75
N TRP A 722 -60.73 -12.70 10.82
CA TRP A 722 -59.86 -11.71 10.20
C TRP A 722 -59.50 -10.57 11.16
N TYR A 723 -60.45 -10.06 11.95
CA TYR A 723 -60.15 -9.02 12.93
C TYR A 723 -59.27 -9.51 14.10
N GLU A 724 -59.41 -10.77 14.53
CA GLU A 724 -58.50 -11.35 15.53
C GLU A 724 -57.07 -11.41 15.00
N ARG A 725 -56.89 -11.90 13.77
CA ARG A 725 -55.58 -11.90 13.08
C ARG A 725 -55.01 -10.50 12.91
N LEU A 726 -55.85 -9.50 12.65
CA LEU A 726 -55.40 -8.11 12.53
C LEU A 726 -54.76 -7.63 13.83
N LEU A 727 -55.42 -7.89 14.97
CA LEU A 727 -54.97 -7.46 16.29
C LEU A 727 -53.72 -8.19 16.80
N GLU A 728 -53.41 -9.37 16.25
CA GLU A 728 -52.16 -10.10 16.49
C GLU A 728 -51.01 -9.59 15.61
N ALA A 729 -51.32 -9.05 14.43
CA ALA A 729 -50.35 -8.74 13.38
C ALA A 729 -49.95 -7.26 13.29
N THR A 730 -50.66 -6.34 13.96
CA THR A 730 -50.44 -4.89 13.82
C THR A 730 -50.19 -4.17 15.15
N HIS A 731 -49.38 -3.13 15.10
CA HIS A 731 -49.18 -2.15 16.19
C HIS A 731 -49.76 -0.77 15.82
N GLU A 732 -50.38 -0.64 14.64
CA GLU A 732 -50.93 0.63 14.16
C GLU A 732 -52.22 0.99 14.92
N PRO A 733 -52.29 2.14 15.60
CA PRO A 733 -53.43 2.50 16.46
C PRO A 733 -54.77 2.51 15.75
N GLU A 734 -54.83 2.97 14.49
CA GLU A 734 -56.07 3.06 13.72
C GLU A 734 -56.65 1.68 13.38
N LEU A 735 -55.80 0.74 12.96
CA LEU A 735 -56.21 -0.63 12.66
C LEU A 735 -56.58 -1.41 13.93
N ILE A 736 -55.91 -1.12 15.05
CA ILE A 736 -56.29 -1.65 16.37
C ILE A 736 -57.66 -1.13 16.78
N ALA A 737 -57.94 0.16 16.57
CA ALA A 737 -59.22 0.78 16.92
C ALA A 737 -60.38 0.12 16.18
N GLU A 738 -60.25 -0.06 14.85
CA GLU A 738 -61.25 -0.73 14.03
C GLU A 738 -61.45 -2.19 14.44
N GLY A 739 -60.37 -2.99 14.47
CA GLY A 739 -60.46 -4.42 14.73
C GLY A 739 -60.99 -4.74 16.12
N ALA A 740 -60.53 -4.00 17.14
CA ALA A 740 -61.00 -4.18 18.51
C ALA A 740 -62.44 -3.69 18.70
N PHE A 741 -62.85 -2.60 18.03
CA PHE A 741 -64.23 -2.15 18.06
C PHE A 741 -65.19 -3.18 17.46
N ARG A 742 -64.87 -3.70 16.26
CA ARG A 742 -65.75 -4.66 15.55
C ARG A 742 -65.90 -5.98 16.30
N LEU A 743 -64.82 -6.50 16.89
CA LEU A 743 -64.89 -7.69 17.73
C LEU A 743 -65.68 -7.41 19.03
N GLY A 744 -65.53 -6.22 19.61
CA GLY A 744 -66.28 -5.80 20.80
C GLY A 744 -67.78 -5.64 20.54
N GLU A 745 -68.16 -5.09 19.39
CA GLU A 745 -69.54 -4.99 18.90
C GLU A 745 -70.17 -6.39 18.77
N MET A 746 -69.48 -7.33 18.10
CA MET A 746 -69.95 -8.71 17.96
C MET A 746 -70.06 -9.42 19.32
N ALA A 747 -69.11 -9.23 20.24
CA ALA A 747 -69.15 -9.83 21.57
C ALA A 747 -70.30 -9.28 22.41
N ALA A 748 -70.62 -7.99 22.29
CA ALA A 748 -71.76 -7.37 22.95
C ALA A 748 -73.10 -7.94 22.45
N GLU A 749 -73.24 -8.14 21.15
CA GLU A 749 -74.39 -8.80 20.53
C GLU A 749 -74.53 -10.27 20.96
N ASP A 750 -73.41 -10.97 21.16
CA ASP A 750 -73.37 -12.36 21.66
C ASP A 750 -73.66 -12.48 23.17
N GLY A 751 -73.80 -11.36 23.88
CA GLY A 751 -74.02 -11.32 25.32
C GLY A 751 -72.77 -11.54 26.16
N ASP A 752 -71.58 -11.67 25.55
CA ASP A 752 -70.29 -11.76 26.26
C ASP A 752 -69.79 -10.36 26.63
N ARG A 753 -70.42 -9.81 27.68
CA ARG A 753 -70.14 -8.44 28.15
C ARG A 753 -68.71 -8.27 28.66
N GLY A 754 -68.09 -9.32 29.20
CA GLY A 754 -66.71 -9.27 29.69
C GLY A 754 -65.74 -9.08 28.54
N ARG A 755 -65.85 -9.92 27.51
CA ARG A 755 -65.02 -9.81 26.31
C ARG A 755 -65.29 -8.54 25.52
N ALA A 756 -66.55 -8.12 25.43
CA ALA A 756 -66.93 -6.85 24.79
C ALA A 756 -66.26 -5.65 25.49
N GLY A 757 -66.26 -5.62 26.83
CA GLY A 757 -65.62 -4.56 27.61
C GLY A 757 -64.12 -4.44 27.33
N GLU A 758 -63.39 -5.56 27.42
CA GLU A 758 -61.93 -5.60 27.17
C GLU A 758 -61.56 -5.07 25.78
N LEU A 759 -62.29 -5.50 24.75
CA LEU A 759 -62.02 -5.14 23.36
C LEU A 759 -62.37 -3.68 23.06
N LEU A 760 -63.49 -3.18 23.59
CA LEU A 760 -63.88 -1.79 23.40
C LEU A 760 -62.98 -0.83 24.19
N GLU A 761 -62.47 -1.22 25.37
CA GLU A 761 -61.46 -0.45 26.10
C GLU A 761 -60.15 -0.38 25.31
N ARG A 762 -59.72 -1.51 24.75
CA ARG A 762 -58.54 -1.56 23.86
C ARG A 762 -58.73 -0.65 22.63
N ALA A 763 -59.92 -0.61 22.03
CA ALA A 763 -60.23 0.30 20.93
C ALA A 763 -60.23 1.78 21.37
N ALA A 764 -60.83 2.10 22.51
CA ALA A 764 -60.92 3.47 23.03
C ALA A 764 -59.57 4.05 23.49
N ALA A 765 -58.65 3.18 23.92
CA ALA A 765 -57.30 3.53 24.38
C ALA A 765 -56.36 3.95 23.23
N THR A 766 -56.72 3.68 21.97
CA THR A 766 -55.92 4.07 20.79
C THR A 766 -55.90 5.58 20.54
N GLY A 767 -56.81 6.36 21.15
CA GLY A 767 -56.86 7.81 21.03
C GLY A 767 -58.10 8.31 20.26
N SER A 768 -57.93 9.23 19.31
CA SER A 768 -59.03 9.83 18.54
C SER A 768 -59.21 9.17 17.18
N GLY A 769 -60.45 8.81 16.84
CA GLY A 769 -60.84 8.20 15.57
C GLY A 769 -62.26 7.65 15.65
N GLU A 770 -62.95 7.47 14.51
CA GLU A 770 -64.37 7.09 14.47
C GLU A 770 -64.65 5.85 15.34
N PHE A 771 -63.84 4.79 15.18
CA PHE A 771 -64.02 3.55 15.93
C PHE A 771 -63.68 3.67 17.43
N ALA A 772 -62.72 4.51 17.80
CA ALA A 772 -62.40 4.77 19.21
C ALA A 772 -63.51 5.57 19.90
N GLU A 773 -64.16 6.50 19.20
CA GLU A 773 -65.31 7.26 19.72
C GLU A 773 -66.56 6.38 19.83
N ARG A 774 -66.85 5.60 18.80
CA ARG A 774 -67.93 4.60 18.82
C ARG A 774 -67.73 3.55 19.89
N ALA A 775 -66.48 3.14 20.16
CA ALA A 775 -66.17 2.24 21.27
C ALA A 775 -66.54 2.84 22.63
N ARG A 776 -66.22 4.12 22.86
CA ARG A 776 -66.62 4.82 24.11
C ARG A 776 -68.13 4.96 24.26
N GLU A 777 -68.84 5.16 23.16
CA GLU A 777 -70.31 5.18 23.16
C GLU A 777 -70.91 3.83 23.53
N LEU A 778 -70.41 2.75 22.91
CA LEU A 778 -70.89 1.40 23.19
C LEU A 778 -70.55 0.96 24.62
N LEU A 779 -69.36 1.31 25.14
CA LEU A 779 -68.98 1.09 26.54
C LEU A 779 -69.91 1.79 27.53
N ARG A 780 -70.34 3.02 27.24
CA ARG A 780 -71.31 3.76 28.06
C ARG A 780 -72.67 3.05 28.07
N GLY A 781 -73.10 2.51 26.94
CA GLY A 781 -74.33 1.70 26.83
C GLY A 781 -74.26 0.41 27.65
N LEU A 782 -73.14 -0.31 27.59
CA LEU A 782 -72.91 -1.53 28.36
C LEU A 782 -72.84 -1.29 29.89
N SER A 783 -72.37 -0.11 30.29
CA SER A 783 -72.28 0.29 31.71
C SER A 783 -73.61 0.79 32.29
N ALA A 784 -74.47 1.42 31.49
CA ALA A 784 -75.78 1.91 31.93
C ALA A 784 -76.76 0.76 32.27
N ASP A 785 -76.56 -0.41 31.68
CA ASP A 785 -77.32 -1.63 31.94
C ASP A 785 -76.89 -2.37 33.24
N GLN A 786 -75.77 -1.96 33.87
CA GLN A 786 -75.34 -2.49 35.19
C GLN A 786 -76.11 -1.88 36.37
N GLY A 787 -76.86 -0.80 36.15
CA GLY A 787 -77.59 -0.06 37.19
C GLY A 787 -79.07 -0.43 37.33
N ARG A 788 -79.53 -1.54 36.74
CA ARG A 788 -80.92 -2.03 36.85
C ARG A 788 -81.03 -3.41 37.47
#